data_AF-A0A0E9NMV2-F1
#
_entry.id   AF-A0A0E9NMV2-F1
#
_cell.length_a   1.000
_cell.length_b   1.000
_cell.length_c   1.000
_cell.angle_alpha   90.00
_cell.angle_beta   90.00
_cell.angle_gamma   90.00
#
_symmetry.space_group_name_H-M   'P 1'
#
loop_
_entity.id
_entity.type
_entity.pdbx_description
1 polymer ?
#
loop_
_entity_poly.entity_id
_entity_poly.type
_entity_poly.pdbx_seq_one_letter_code
_entity_poly.pdbx_strand_id
1 'polypeptide(L)'
;MVNPFDLGRFGVLSVESILDELLVPKFLAALAALILVPRVLAWLLSPSEKAVPFTLNEPLESMPKWKGTVLDKPSIKGSSSSEIKCYCPATAQYLGTIKAQSASDIDGAIDRAEKAQVAWAKTSFAERRKVLNTLQRFLLENQDEIARVACRDTGKTMVDAALGEILVTTEKIRWTLKHGEDALKPEKKPTNLLMIYKKAEVRYEPLGVVAALVSWNYPLHNSLSPIIAALFSGNAIVVKGSELTAWSTQYFLQIARKALIVCGHSPELVQSITCLPDVAGHLTSHPKIRHITFIGSRPVAHKVAESAAQALTPLVIELGGKDAAVVLDDVKDLGALASVLMRGTFQSSGQNCIGIERIIALPKSYKKLCKILEPRVKAMRLGSAIDQGEGVDMGAMVSDNRFEYLEELIGEAVAQGAKLLAGGKRYTHPRYSKGHYFQPTLLVDVTPTMRIAQEELFAPVCVLMPATSVDDAIRIANSTDFGLGGAVFGSNQRDLDRVSREMRTGMVAINDFAVFYMIQLPFGGQRGSGYGRFAGAEGLRGLCNGKSGTKMRKSNLLSICNSPGKRREERKASLTKRTQNPGNFPATSPNELDSKTSAKPTKTTLLHREQDQANDSLQNNLSLSSSNTVNLRLDLGSGSLAGSPHVSDLTAVVASLTDSAQRSTTGSGASGGDVSVLAASIALDSLSLAVTSEVVRTTALVASLSTATSAESRAGSEGAGGTGSDDTGSTDTGGTGSGAGAGQVADLTAGVALGSGSGTGDAEGGTVSLDVTDTTARVALLLLGAAGLRASVGLVSGLLAAVERCQNGSIAVV
;
A
#
# COMPACT_ATOMS: atom_id res chain seq x y z
N MET A 1 40.93 -84.56 -16.06
CA MET A 1 40.09 -85.26 -15.07
C MET A 1 39.27 -84.21 -14.34
N VAL A 2 37.98 -84.47 -14.20
CA VAL A 2 36.86 -83.56 -13.96
C VAL A 2 36.83 -83.00 -12.53
N ASN A 3 36.42 -81.74 -12.32
CA ASN A 3 35.97 -81.21 -11.02
C ASN A 3 35.02 -80.01 -11.23
N PRO A 4 34.06 -79.72 -10.32
CA PRO A 4 32.66 -79.57 -10.64
C PRO A 4 32.27 -78.10 -10.59
N PHE A 5 32.24 -77.46 -11.76
CA PHE A 5 31.60 -76.17 -11.97
C PHE A 5 30.52 -76.36 -13.02
N ASP A 6 29.33 -76.80 -12.59
CA ASP A 6 28.11 -76.39 -13.27
C ASP A 6 26.88 -76.64 -12.41
N LEU A 7 26.45 -75.60 -11.72
CA LEU A 7 25.04 -75.33 -11.41
C LEU A 7 24.95 -73.81 -11.21
N GLY A 8 25.03 -73.12 -12.34
CA GLY A 8 24.77 -71.70 -12.44
C GLY A 8 23.27 -71.38 -12.32
N ARG A 9 23.02 -70.16 -11.81
CA ARG A 9 21.81 -69.34 -11.98
C ARG A 9 20.52 -69.85 -11.33
N PHE A 10 20.38 -69.59 -10.04
CA PHE A 10 19.17 -68.95 -9.51
C PHE A 10 19.60 -67.92 -8.46
N GLY A 11 19.71 -66.65 -8.89
CA GLY A 11 19.85 -65.54 -7.98
C GLY A 11 18.54 -65.40 -7.21
N VAL A 12 18.59 -65.65 -5.91
CA VAL A 12 17.53 -65.28 -4.97
C VAL A 12 17.53 -63.75 -4.93
N LEU A 13 16.68 -63.11 -5.72
CA LEU A 13 16.31 -61.72 -5.49
C LEU A 13 15.61 -61.70 -4.12
N SER A 14 16.27 -61.12 -3.12
CA SER A 14 15.65 -60.94 -1.81
C SER A 14 14.39 -60.10 -2.00
N VAL A 15 13.32 -60.46 -1.31
CA VAL A 15 12.04 -59.73 -1.34
C VAL A 15 12.25 -58.24 -1.00
N GLU A 16 13.30 -57.91 -0.24
CA GLU A 16 13.75 -56.54 0.05
C GLU A 16 14.16 -55.75 -1.21
N SER A 17 14.85 -56.34 -2.19
CA SER A 17 15.29 -55.61 -3.39
C SER A 17 14.13 -55.27 -4.34
N ILE A 18 13.09 -56.12 -4.36
CA ILE A 18 11.88 -55.91 -5.17
C ILE A 18 10.95 -54.87 -4.52
N LEU A 19 10.93 -54.81 -3.18
CA LEU A 19 10.21 -53.77 -2.44
C LEU A 19 10.88 -52.40 -2.62
N ASP A 20 12.21 -52.31 -2.59
CA ASP A 20 12.91 -51.03 -2.75
C ASP A 20 12.89 -50.49 -4.20
N GLU A 21 13.00 -51.33 -5.23
CA GLU A 21 12.95 -50.87 -6.62
C GLU A 21 11.54 -50.55 -7.14
N LEU A 22 10.48 -51.18 -6.60
CA LEU A 22 9.14 -51.05 -7.17
C LEU A 22 8.15 -50.26 -6.30
N LEU A 23 8.25 -50.31 -4.97
CA LEU A 23 7.29 -49.64 -4.09
C LEU A 23 7.69 -48.21 -3.75
N VAL A 24 8.98 -47.91 -3.60
CA VAL A 24 9.43 -46.55 -3.26
C VAL A 24 9.11 -45.53 -4.37
N PRO A 25 9.37 -45.80 -5.67
CA PRO A 25 9.04 -44.85 -6.74
C PRO A 25 7.53 -44.69 -6.93
N LYS A 26 6.76 -45.77 -6.78
CA LYS A 26 5.28 -45.74 -6.88
C LYS A 26 4.65 -45.01 -5.69
N PHE A 27 5.19 -45.19 -4.50
CA PHE A 27 4.76 -44.47 -3.30
C PHE A 27 5.10 -42.98 -3.39
N LEU A 28 6.29 -42.62 -3.86
CA LEU A 28 6.67 -41.23 -4.11
C LEU A 28 5.83 -40.59 -5.23
N ALA A 29 5.53 -41.31 -6.31
CA ALA A 29 4.64 -40.85 -7.37
C ALA A 29 3.20 -40.68 -6.87
N ALA A 30 2.69 -41.60 -6.03
CA ALA A 30 1.38 -41.48 -5.41
C ALA A 30 1.32 -40.30 -4.43
N LEU A 31 2.37 -40.07 -3.64
CA LEU A 31 2.47 -38.93 -2.73
C LEU A 31 2.58 -37.60 -3.49
N ALA A 32 3.38 -37.58 -4.56
CA ALA A 32 3.48 -36.44 -5.47
C ALA A 32 2.13 -36.15 -6.13
N ALA A 33 1.41 -37.17 -6.62
CA ALA A 33 0.07 -37.02 -7.16
C ALA A 33 -0.94 -36.54 -6.10
N LEU A 34 -0.86 -37.05 -4.86
CA LEU A 34 -1.70 -36.61 -3.73
C LEU A 34 -1.48 -35.13 -3.38
N ILE A 35 -0.30 -34.57 -3.70
CA ILE A 35 0.04 -33.17 -3.45
C ILE A 35 -0.24 -32.29 -4.70
N LEU A 36 0.13 -32.78 -5.89
CA LEU A 36 0.05 -32.04 -7.16
C LEU A 36 -1.36 -32.02 -7.71
N VAL A 37 -2.10 -33.14 -7.70
CA VAL A 37 -3.45 -33.21 -8.27
C VAL A 37 -4.40 -32.22 -7.58
N PRO A 38 -4.46 -32.12 -6.24
CA PRO A 38 -5.29 -31.09 -5.60
C PRO A 38 -4.82 -29.67 -5.89
N ARG A 39 -3.51 -29.44 -6.08
CA ARG A 39 -2.96 -28.12 -6.42
C ARG A 39 -3.29 -27.71 -7.85
N VAL A 40 -3.16 -28.62 -8.80
CA VAL A 40 -3.52 -28.42 -10.21
C VAL A 40 -5.02 -28.27 -10.34
N LEU A 41 -5.81 -29.09 -9.63
CA LEU A 41 -7.27 -28.98 -9.61
C LEU A 41 -7.71 -27.67 -8.95
N ALA A 42 -7.09 -27.26 -7.84
CA ALA A 42 -7.33 -25.94 -7.23
C ALA A 42 -6.96 -24.80 -8.17
N TRP A 43 -5.88 -24.91 -8.94
CA TRP A 43 -5.48 -23.93 -9.94
C TRP A 43 -6.46 -23.87 -11.12
N LEU A 44 -6.90 -25.01 -11.64
CA LEU A 44 -7.91 -25.10 -12.72
C LEU A 44 -9.29 -24.61 -12.28
N LEU A 45 -9.66 -24.83 -11.03
CA LEU A 45 -10.94 -24.39 -10.45
C LEU A 45 -10.87 -22.97 -9.86
N SER A 46 -9.69 -22.35 -9.78
CA SER A 46 -9.56 -20.99 -9.25
C SER A 46 -10.23 -19.99 -10.20
N PRO A 47 -11.05 -19.06 -9.70
CA PRO A 47 -11.61 -18.00 -10.53
C PRO A 47 -10.50 -17.27 -11.27
N SER A 48 -10.66 -17.09 -12.58
CA SER A 48 -9.71 -16.33 -13.38
C SER A 48 -9.61 -14.90 -12.86
N GLU A 49 -8.47 -14.55 -12.28
CA GLU A 49 -8.15 -13.19 -11.81
C GLU A 49 -7.74 -12.27 -12.97
N LYS A 50 -7.78 -12.77 -14.21
CA LYS A 50 -7.41 -12.01 -15.41
C LYS A 50 -8.31 -10.79 -15.57
N ALA A 51 -7.68 -9.65 -15.85
CA ALA A 51 -8.36 -8.41 -16.16
C ALA A 51 -9.31 -8.59 -17.38
N VAL A 52 -10.52 -8.06 -17.26
CA VAL A 52 -11.50 -8.06 -18.35
C VAL A 52 -11.38 -6.73 -19.10
N PRO A 53 -11.00 -6.72 -20.38
CA PRO A 53 -10.89 -5.47 -21.14
C PRO A 53 -12.27 -4.82 -21.29
N PHE A 54 -12.31 -3.50 -21.21
CA PHE A 54 -13.50 -2.72 -21.52
C PHE A 54 -13.10 -1.35 -22.05
N THR A 55 -14.02 -0.71 -22.77
CA THR A 55 -13.86 0.65 -23.26
C THR A 55 -14.85 1.58 -22.56
N LEU A 56 -14.44 2.83 -22.42
CA LEU A 56 -15.27 3.93 -21.96
C LEU A 56 -14.95 5.12 -22.85
N ASN A 57 -15.96 5.87 -23.28
CA ASN A 57 -15.73 7.01 -24.16
C ASN A 57 -15.11 8.17 -23.37
N GLU A 58 -14.05 8.75 -23.91
CA GLU A 58 -13.45 9.96 -23.34
C GLU A 58 -14.42 11.14 -23.44
N PRO A 59 -14.50 12.02 -22.42
CA PRO A 59 -15.26 13.25 -22.52
C PRO A 59 -14.72 14.13 -23.66
N LEU A 60 -15.61 14.63 -24.52
CA LEU A 60 -15.23 15.46 -25.68
C LEU A 60 -14.40 16.68 -25.27
N GLU A 61 -14.71 17.26 -24.11
CA GLU A 61 -14.03 18.45 -23.59
C GLU A 61 -12.59 18.17 -23.15
N SER A 62 -12.23 16.90 -22.92
CA SER A 62 -10.86 16.51 -22.60
C SER A 62 -9.95 16.37 -23.82
N MET A 63 -10.52 16.34 -25.03
CA MET A 63 -9.76 16.11 -26.26
C MET A 63 -8.77 17.25 -26.52
N PRO A 64 -7.57 16.95 -27.06
CA PRO A 64 -6.63 17.97 -27.50
C PRO A 64 -7.29 18.91 -28.52
N LYS A 65 -7.00 20.22 -28.43
CA LYS A 65 -7.52 21.27 -29.32
C LYS A 65 -9.04 21.49 -29.25
N TRP A 66 -9.76 20.85 -28.34
CA TRP A 66 -11.16 21.18 -28.10
C TRP A 66 -11.33 22.66 -27.71
N LYS A 67 -12.35 23.32 -28.28
CA LYS A 67 -12.67 24.72 -28.01
C LYS A 67 -14.11 24.84 -27.56
N GLY A 68 -14.32 25.00 -26.27
CA GLY A 68 -15.61 25.34 -25.68
C GLY A 68 -15.86 26.84 -25.56
N THR A 69 -17.09 27.19 -25.19
CA THR A 69 -17.49 28.55 -24.80
C THR A 69 -16.68 29.01 -23.60
N VAL A 70 -16.09 30.20 -23.67
CA VAL A 70 -15.34 30.80 -22.57
C VAL A 70 -16.28 31.64 -21.72
N LEU A 71 -16.24 31.44 -20.40
CA LEU A 71 -17.03 32.20 -19.45
C LEU A 71 -16.37 33.55 -19.15
N ASP A 72 -17.14 34.63 -19.18
CA ASP A 72 -16.63 35.97 -18.85
C ASP A 72 -16.23 36.12 -17.37
N LYS A 73 -16.97 35.43 -16.50
CA LYS A 73 -16.81 35.36 -15.04
C LYS A 73 -17.02 33.91 -14.60
N PRO A 74 -15.98 33.05 -14.65
CA PRO A 74 -16.10 31.65 -14.26
C PRO A 74 -16.50 31.52 -12.79
N SER A 75 -17.54 30.73 -12.50
CA SER A 75 -18.02 30.46 -11.15
C SER A 75 -18.80 29.15 -11.13
N ILE A 76 -18.69 28.40 -10.03
CA ILE A 76 -19.43 27.14 -9.85
C ILE A 76 -20.93 27.36 -9.64
N LYS A 77 -21.35 28.57 -9.28
CA LYS A 77 -22.75 28.87 -8.99
C LYS A 77 -23.59 28.81 -10.28
N GLY A 78 -24.58 27.93 -10.27
CA GLY A 78 -25.61 27.75 -11.30
C GLY A 78 -26.45 28.99 -11.61
N SER A 79 -27.34 28.87 -12.60
CA SER A 79 -28.48 29.79 -12.78
C SER A 79 -29.52 29.61 -11.68
N SER A 80 -29.65 28.38 -11.18
CA SER A 80 -30.48 28.01 -10.04
C SER A 80 -29.60 27.55 -8.86
N SER A 81 -30.19 27.46 -7.66
CA SER A 81 -29.51 26.94 -6.46
C SER A 81 -29.26 25.42 -6.50
N SER A 82 -29.77 24.72 -7.51
CA SER A 82 -29.64 23.27 -7.67
C SER A 82 -28.66 22.86 -8.78
N GLU A 83 -27.87 23.80 -9.30
CA GLU A 83 -26.95 23.60 -10.41
C GLU A 83 -25.51 23.95 -10.04
N ILE A 84 -24.57 23.11 -10.48
CA ILE A 84 -23.13 23.31 -10.36
C ILE A 84 -22.55 23.46 -11.77
N LYS A 85 -22.09 24.66 -12.11
CA LYS A 85 -21.42 24.93 -13.38
C LYS A 85 -19.97 24.44 -13.30
N CYS A 86 -19.59 23.58 -14.25
CA CYS A 86 -18.23 23.09 -14.38
C CYS A 86 -17.50 23.91 -15.45
N TYR A 87 -16.25 24.27 -15.19
CA TYR A 87 -15.43 25.04 -16.12
C TYR A 87 -13.95 24.72 -15.92
N CYS A 88 -13.15 24.87 -16.97
CA CYS A 88 -11.71 24.73 -16.89
C CYS A 88 -11.10 25.96 -16.21
N PRO A 89 -10.43 25.85 -15.06
CA PRO A 89 -9.89 27.01 -14.36
C PRO A 89 -8.71 27.67 -15.08
N ALA A 90 -8.01 26.95 -15.96
CA ALA A 90 -6.89 27.49 -16.73
C ALA A 90 -7.31 28.37 -17.92
N THR A 91 -8.48 28.09 -18.52
CA THR A 91 -8.94 28.75 -19.76
C THR A 91 -10.32 29.40 -19.64
N ALA A 92 -11.02 29.19 -18.53
CA ALA A 92 -12.43 29.53 -18.31
C ALA A 92 -13.43 28.90 -19.29
N GLN A 93 -13.04 27.84 -20.00
CA GLN A 93 -13.94 27.11 -20.90
C GLN A 93 -15.00 26.34 -20.11
N TYR A 94 -16.26 26.46 -20.50
CA TYR A 94 -17.39 25.78 -19.88
C TYR A 94 -17.40 24.28 -20.20
N LEU A 95 -17.51 23.43 -19.17
CA LEU A 95 -17.46 21.96 -19.27
C LEU A 95 -18.84 21.30 -19.09
N GLY A 96 -19.89 22.09 -18.88
CA GLY A 96 -21.25 21.60 -18.62
C GLY A 96 -21.75 21.95 -17.23
N THR A 97 -22.96 21.49 -16.92
CA THR A 97 -23.61 21.73 -15.62
C THR A 97 -24.06 20.39 -15.04
N ILE A 98 -23.81 20.21 -13.74
CA ILE A 98 -24.22 19.04 -12.97
C ILE A 98 -25.29 19.45 -11.98
N LYS A 99 -26.33 18.62 -11.83
CA LYS A 99 -27.36 18.81 -10.81
C LYS A 99 -26.76 18.57 -9.42
N ALA A 100 -26.92 19.54 -8.52
CA ALA A 100 -26.65 19.35 -7.10
C ALA A 100 -27.69 18.38 -6.51
N GLN A 101 -27.22 17.27 -5.98
CA GLN A 101 -28.07 16.23 -5.41
C GLN A 101 -28.67 16.66 -4.07
N SER A 102 -29.96 16.32 -3.90
CA SER A 102 -30.75 16.60 -2.70
C SER A 102 -30.56 15.53 -1.62
N ALA A 103 -31.12 15.76 -0.42
CA ALA A 103 -31.15 14.76 0.65
C ALA A 103 -31.81 13.44 0.21
N SER A 104 -32.91 13.51 -0.55
CA SER A 104 -33.59 12.33 -1.07
C SER A 104 -32.74 11.55 -2.08
N ASP A 105 -31.95 12.26 -2.90
CA ASP A 105 -31.00 11.61 -3.82
C ASP A 105 -29.90 10.86 -3.05
N ILE A 106 -29.45 11.42 -1.92
CA ILE A 106 -28.47 10.80 -1.01
C ILE A 106 -29.04 9.52 -0.39
N ASP A 107 -30.26 9.57 0.15
CA ASP A 107 -30.92 8.39 0.74
C ASP A 107 -31.05 7.26 -0.28
N GLY A 108 -31.53 7.60 -1.49
CA GLY A 108 -31.66 6.63 -2.58
C GLY A 108 -30.32 6.02 -3.00
N ALA A 109 -29.23 6.78 -2.99
CA ALA A 109 -27.90 6.27 -3.28
C ALA A 109 -27.41 5.29 -2.19
N ILE A 110 -27.57 5.65 -0.92
CA ILE A 110 -27.17 4.81 0.22
C ILE A 110 -27.96 3.49 0.21
N ASP A 111 -29.26 3.53 -0.06
CA ASP A 111 -30.10 2.34 -0.14
C ASP A 111 -29.68 1.37 -1.26
N ARG A 112 -29.28 1.89 -2.42
CA ARG A 112 -28.77 1.06 -3.53
C ARG A 112 -27.41 0.45 -3.18
N ALA A 113 -26.53 1.22 -2.53
CA ALA A 113 -25.23 0.72 -2.05
C ALA A 113 -25.41 -0.39 -1.02
N GLU A 114 -26.29 -0.21 -0.03
CA GLU A 114 -26.59 -1.20 1.00
C GLU A 114 -27.09 -2.52 0.39
N LYS A 115 -28.05 -2.45 -0.55
CA LYS A 115 -28.57 -3.63 -1.25
C LYS A 115 -27.48 -4.39 -2.02
N ALA A 116 -26.61 -3.67 -2.73
CA ALA A 116 -25.52 -4.28 -3.48
C ALA A 116 -24.46 -4.90 -2.56
N GLN A 117 -24.20 -4.28 -1.41
CA GLN A 117 -23.16 -4.69 -0.47
C GLN A 117 -23.39 -6.09 0.10
N VAL A 118 -24.64 -6.50 0.32
CA VAL A 118 -24.99 -7.81 0.89
C VAL A 118 -24.43 -8.98 0.07
N ALA A 119 -24.48 -8.87 -1.26
CA ALA A 119 -23.89 -9.87 -2.14
C ALA A 119 -22.36 -9.74 -2.20
N TRP A 120 -21.86 -8.50 -2.29
CA TRP A 120 -20.43 -8.21 -2.39
C TRP A 120 -19.62 -8.68 -1.17
N ALA A 121 -20.17 -8.55 0.03
CA ALA A 121 -19.55 -9.01 1.27
C ALA A 121 -19.17 -10.50 1.27
N LYS A 122 -19.89 -11.31 0.47
CA LYS A 122 -19.71 -12.77 0.37
C LYS A 122 -18.72 -13.19 -0.71
N THR A 123 -18.24 -12.25 -1.52
CA THR A 123 -17.24 -12.52 -2.56
C THR A 123 -15.89 -12.90 -1.97
N SER A 124 -15.17 -13.75 -2.70
CA SER A 124 -13.79 -14.13 -2.43
C SER A 124 -12.79 -13.01 -2.76
N PHE A 125 -11.57 -13.08 -2.20
CA PHE A 125 -10.51 -12.14 -2.58
C PHE A 125 -10.13 -12.25 -4.07
N ALA A 126 -10.26 -13.42 -4.70
CA ALA A 126 -10.00 -13.60 -6.13
C ALA A 126 -10.96 -12.77 -7.00
N GLU A 127 -12.26 -12.76 -6.67
CA GLU A 127 -13.25 -11.92 -7.36
C GLU A 127 -12.94 -10.43 -7.18
N ARG A 128 -12.56 -10.01 -5.96
CA ARG A 128 -12.19 -8.62 -5.67
C ARG A 128 -10.91 -8.22 -6.41
N ARG A 129 -9.91 -9.09 -6.48
CA ARG A 129 -8.68 -8.88 -7.26
C ARG A 129 -8.98 -8.78 -8.76
N LYS A 130 -9.91 -9.57 -9.29
CA LYS A 130 -10.32 -9.47 -10.71
C LYS A 130 -10.83 -8.08 -11.08
N VAL A 131 -11.67 -7.48 -10.21
CA VAL A 131 -12.15 -6.10 -10.40
C VAL A 131 -10.99 -5.10 -10.38
N LEU A 132 -10.08 -5.23 -9.40
CA LEU A 132 -8.93 -4.33 -9.29
C LEU A 132 -7.92 -4.51 -10.43
N ASN A 133 -7.66 -5.72 -10.91
CA ASN A 133 -6.84 -5.99 -12.09
C ASN A 133 -7.46 -5.36 -13.34
N THR A 134 -8.79 -5.43 -13.47
CA THR A 134 -9.53 -4.80 -14.56
C THR A 134 -9.41 -3.28 -14.51
N LEU A 135 -9.54 -2.68 -13.33
CA LEU A 135 -9.32 -1.25 -13.12
C LEU A 135 -7.87 -0.85 -13.44
N GLN A 136 -6.89 -1.57 -12.92
CA GLN A 136 -5.46 -1.33 -13.15
C GLN A 136 -5.12 -1.31 -14.63
N ARG A 137 -5.60 -2.31 -15.37
CA ARG A 137 -5.37 -2.42 -16.81
C ARG A 137 -5.94 -1.19 -17.54
N PHE A 138 -7.19 -0.83 -17.27
CA PHE A 138 -7.83 0.33 -17.91
C PHE A 138 -7.05 1.63 -17.63
N LEU A 139 -6.62 1.86 -16.37
CA LEU A 139 -5.87 3.05 -16.00
C LEU A 139 -4.52 3.15 -16.74
N LEU A 140 -3.82 2.03 -16.93
CA LEU A 140 -2.54 2.00 -17.64
C LEU A 140 -2.71 2.21 -19.15
N GLU A 141 -3.73 1.59 -19.75
CA GLU A 141 -4.03 1.71 -21.19
C GLU A 141 -4.52 3.13 -21.56
N ASN A 142 -5.15 3.85 -20.63
CA ASN A 142 -5.78 5.17 -20.89
C ASN A 142 -5.18 6.31 -20.04
N GLN A 143 -3.93 6.16 -19.58
CA GLN A 143 -3.31 7.12 -18.64
C GLN A 143 -3.29 8.57 -19.13
N ASP A 144 -3.02 8.78 -20.43
CA ASP A 144 -2.92 10.12 -21.02
C ASP A 144 -4.29 10.80 -21.08
N GLU A 145 -5.35 10.05 -21.42
CA GLU A 145 -6.73 10.52 -21.42
C GLU A 145 -7.15 10.96 -20.01
N ILE A 146 -6.95 10.07 -19.04
CA ILE A 146 -7.34 10.31 -17.66
C ILE A 146 -6.59 11.52 -17.10
N ALA A 147 -5.30 11.65 -17.42
CA ALA A 147 -4.51 12.83 -17.06
C ALA A 147 -5.05 14.12 -17.70
N ARG A 148 -5.44 14.10 -18.99
CA ARG A 148 -6.08 15.25 -19.65
C ARG A 148 -7.39 15.66 -18.98
N VAL A 149 -8.24 14.69 -18.62
CA VAL A 149 -9.49 14.94 -17.89
C VAL A 149 -9.19 15.63 -16.54
N ALA A 150 -8.22 15.11 -15.78
CA ALA A 150 -7.82 15.73 -14.51
C ALA A 150 -7.27 17.16 -14.72
N CYS A 151 -6.41 17.37 -15.72
CA CYS A 151 -5.87 18.69 -16.06
C CYS A 151 -6.95 19.69 -16.44
N ARG A 152 -7.93 19.28 -17.25
CA ARG A 152 -9.00 20.17 -17.73
C ARG A 152 -9.82 20.72 -16.57
N ASP A 153 -10.13 19.91 -15.57
CA ASP A 153 -11.03 20.29 -14.46
C ASP A 153 -10.29 21.00 -13.29
N THR A 154 -8.98 20.76 -13.15
CA THR A 154 -8.20 21.29 -12.01
C THR A 154 -7.24 22.42 -12.38
N GLY A 155 -6.86 22.53 -13.65
CA GLY A 155 -5.85 23.48 -14.14
C GLY A 155 -4.40 23.04 -13.93
N LYS A 156 -4.14 21.84 -13.39
CA LYS A 156 -2.79 21.30 -13.21
C LYS A 156 -2.11 20.93 -14.53
N THR A 157 -0.79 20.76 -14.51
CA THR A 157 -0.04 20.31 -15.70
C THR A 157 -0.18 18.79 -15.91
N MET A 158 0.11 18.32 -17.13
CA MET A 158 0.10 16.87 -17.43
C MET A 158 1.10 16.09 -16.57
N VAL A 159 2.25 16.69 -16.24
CA VAL A 159 3.25 16.08 -15.35
C VAL A 159 2.72 15.97 -13.92
N ASP A 160 2.02 17.01 -13.43
CA ASP A 160 1.36 16.95 -12.11
C ASP A 160 0.28 15.87 -12.07
N ALA A 161 -0.51 15.73 -13.14
CA ALA A 161 -1.53 14.69 -13.25
C ALA A 161 -0.91 13.28 -13.31
N ALA A 162 0.12 13.07 -14.13
CA ALA A 162 0.77 11.76 -14.24
C ALA A 162 1.32 11.28 -12.89
N LEU A 163 2.01 12.14 -12.15
CA LEU A 163 2.62 11.77 -10.87
C LEU A 163 1.61 11.72 -9.71
N GLY A 164 0.69 12.68 -9.64
CA GLY A 164 -0.23 12.83 -8.51
C GLY A 164 -1.58 12.13 -8.67
N GLU A 165 -1.98 11.75 -9.89
CA GLU A 165 -3.22 11.01 -10.14
C GLU A 165 -2.94 9.57 -10.53
N ILE A 166 -2.19 9.37 -11.62
CA ILE A 166 -2.04 8.06 -12.24
C ILE A 166 -1.10 7.17 -11.43
N LEU A 167 0.13 7.63 -11.19
CA LEU A 167 1.17 6.83 -10.53
C LEU A 167 0.73 6.35 -9.14
N VAL A 168 0.22 7.26 -8.31
CA VAL A 168 -0.20 6.93 -6.93
C VAL A 168 -1.44 6.02 -6.89
N THR A 169 -2.35 6.15 -7.85
CA THR A 169 -3.55 5.29 -7.91
C THR A 169 -3.21 3.89 -8.40
N THR A 170 -2.38 3.80 -9.44
CA THR A 170 -1.91 2.52 -9.96
C THR A 170 -1.05 1.76 -8.93
N GLU A 171 -0.19 2.47 -8.20
CA GLU A 171 0.58 1.84 -7.12
C GLU A 171 -0.33 1.37 -5.97
N LYS A 172 -1.39 2.12 -5.62
CA LYS A 172 -2.40 1.65 -4.65
C LYS A 172 -3.04 0.34 -5.07
N ILE A 173 -3.49 0.25 -6.31
CA ILE A 173 -4.10 -0.98 -6.81
C ILE A 173 -3.08 -2.12 -6.79
N ARG A 174 -1.88 -1.90 -7.32
CA ARG A 174 -0.80 -2.90 -7.35
C ARG A 174 -0.46 -3.42 -5.95
N TRP A 175 -0.31 -2.52 -4.98
CA TRP A 175 -0.05 -2.92 -3.60
C TRP A 175 -1.22 -3.70 -3.01
N THR A 176 -2.47 -3.25 -3.20
CA THR A 176 -3.65 -3.95 -2.70
C THR A 176 -3.83 -5.34 -3.32
N LEU A 177 -3.55 -5.50 -4.62
CA LEU A 177 -3.55 -6.79 -5.31
C LEU A 177 -2.55 -7.77 -4.68
N LYS A 178 -1.34 -7.29 -4.35
CA LYS A 178 -0.26 -8.13 -3.84
C LYS A 178 -0.33 -8.40 -2.34
N HIS A 179 -0.77 -7.43 -1.55
CA HIS A 179 -0.66 -7.44 -0.08
C HIS A 179 -2.00 -7.35 0.66
N GLY A 180 -3.09 -7.04 -0.04
CA GLY A 180 -4.37 -6.77 0.61
C GLY A 180 -4.97 -7.99 1.32
N GLU A 181 -4.90 -9.18 0.72
CA GLU A 181 -5.43 -10.40 1.36
C GLU A 181 -4.62 -10.74 2.61
N ASP A 182 -3.29 -10.60 2.56
CA ASP A 182 -2.43 -10.77 3.71
C ASP A 182 -2.71 -9.76 4.83
N ALA A 183 -3.10 -8.54 4.47
CA ALA A 183 -3.48 -7.51 5.44
C ALA A 183 -4.81 -7.83 6.16
N LEU A 184 -5.74 -8.53 5.48
CA LEU A 184 -7.10 -8.79 5.94
C LEU A 184 -7.36 -10.24 6.38
N LYS A 185 -6.39 -11.15 6.22
CA LYS A 185 -6.52 -12.53 6.72
C LYS A 185 -6.65 -12.55 8.26
N PRO A 186 -7.37 -13.53 8.84
CA PRO A 186 -7.48 -13.66 10.28
C PRO A 186 -6.12 -13.76 10.97
N GLU A 187 -5.88 -12.89 11.95
CA GLU A 187 -4.62 -12.82 12.67
C GLU A 187 -4.70 -13.64 13.96
N LYS A 188 -3.90 -14.69 14.09
CA LYS A 188 -3.81 -15.45 15.33
C LYS A 188 -3.07 -14.62 16.39
N LYS A 189 -3.64 -14.52 17.58
CA LYS A 189 -3.01 -13.84 18.71
C LYS A 189 -2.42 -14.87 19.69
N PRO A 190 -1.19 -14.65 20.19
CA PRO A 190 -0.59 -15.55 21.15
C PRO A 190 -1.43 -15.59 22.44
N THR A 191 -1.50 -16.77 23.06
CA THR A 191 -2.13 -16.98 24.36
C THR A 191 -1.05 -17.29 25.39
N ASN A 192 -1.20 -16.81 26.62
CA ASN A 192 -0.29 -17.15 27.72
C ASN A 192 -0.54 -18.58 28.25
N LEU A 193 0.33 -19.05 29.16
CA LEU A 193 0.25 -20.39 29.75
C LEU A 193 -1.11 -20.65 30.44
N LEU A 194 -1.66 -19.65 31.13
CA LEU A 194 -2.97 -19.73 31.80
C LEU A 194 -4.12 -19.96 30.81
N MET A 195 -3.93 -19.62 29.53
CA MET A 195 -4.92 -19.71 28.47
C MET A 195 -4.49 -20.66 27.34
N ILE A 196 -3.59 -21.61 27.62
CA ILE A 196 -3.06 -22.56 26.63
C ILE A 196 -4.16 -23.40 25.95
N TYR A 197 -5.28 -23.62 26.64
CA TYR A 197 -6.45 -24.34 26.13
C TYR A 197 -7.37 -23.45 25.28
N LYS A 198 -6.99 -22.21 24.99
CA LYS A 198 -7.71 -21.30 24.09
C LYS A 198 -6.91 -21.06 22.79
N LYS A 199 -7.61 -20.61 21.76
CA LYS A 199 -7.07 -19.97 20.56
C LYS A 199 -7.71 -18.59 20.49
N ALA A 200 -6.90 -17.56 20.30
CA ALA A 200 -7.36 -16.21 20.05
C ALA A 200 -7.04 -15.84 18.59
N GLU A 201 -7.98 -15.19 17.92
CA GLU A 201 -7.80 -14.64 16.58
C GLU A 201 -8.55 -13.31 16.45
N VAL A 202 -8.07 -12.43 15.59
CA VAL A 202 -8.79 -11.24 15.13
C VAL A 202 -9.21 -11.47 13.69
N ARG A 203 -10.48 -11.21 13.37
CA ARG A 203 -11.02 -11.27 12.01
C ARG A 203 -11.35 -9.87 11.54
N TYR A 204 -11.16 -9.60 10.25
CA TYR A 204 -11.51 -8.34 9.62
C TYR A 204 -12.76 -8.54 8.76
N GLU A 205 -13.89 -8.02 9.21
CA GLU A 205 -15.18 -8.12 8.51
C GLU A 205 -15.54 -6.77 7.89
N PRO A 206 -16.17 -6.72 6.69
CA PRO A 206 -16.63 -5.46 6.12
C PRO A 206 -17.60 -4.75 7.06
N LEU A 207 -17.53 -3.42 7.07
CA LEU A 207 -18.40 -2.55 7.87
C LEU A 207 -19.81 -2.41 7.27
N GLY A 208 -19.95 -2.51 5.94
CA GLY A 208 -21.20 -2.29 5.22
C GLY A 208 -21.05 -1.18 4.18
N VAL A 209 -21.84 -0.11 4.34
CA VAL A 209 -21.72 1.10 3.50
C VAL A 209 -20.79 2.10 4.19
N VAL A 210 -19.74 2.49 3.49
CA VAL A 210 -18.80 3.53 3.92
C VAL A 210 -18.93 4.76 3.01
N ALA A 211 -18.52 5.93 3.49
CA ALA A 211 -18.52 7.13 2.67
C ALA A 211 -17.12 7.74 2.58
N ALA A 212 -16.83 8.38 1.45
CA ALA A 212 -15.63 9.18 1.25
C ALA A 212 -16.03 10.58 0.78
N LEU A 213 -15.66 11.60 1.53
CA LEU A 213 -15.81 13.00 1.16
C LEU A 213 -14.44 13.51 0.73
N VAL A 214 -14.28 13.82 -0.55
CA VAL A 214 -12.95 13.93 -1.18
C VAL A 214 -12.71 15.31 -1.78
N SER A 215 -11.48 15.81 -1.66
CA SER A 215 -11.05 17.12 -2.16
C SER A 215 -10.75 17.12 -3.66
N TRP A 216 -10.75 18.32 -4.24
CA TRP A 216 -10.57 18.61 -5.67
C TRP A 216 -9.13 18.61 -6.16
N ASN A 217 -8.12 18.53 -5.29
CA ASN A 217 -6.73 18.72 -5.70
C ASN A 217 -6.17 17.54 -6.50
N TYR A 218 -6.63 16.32 -6.24
CA TYR A 218 -6.33 15.12 -7.02
C TYR A 218 -7.60 14.28 -7.24
N PRO A 219 -8.56 14.71 -8.08
CA PRO A 219 -9.90 14.13 -8.14
C PRO A 219 -9.94 12.64 -8.50
N LEU A 220 -9.03 12.15 -9.36
CA LEU A 220 -8.97 10.72 -9.67
C LEU A 220 -8.48 9.96 -8.45
N HIS A 221 -7.32 10.34 -7.92
CA HIS A 221 -6.70 9.61 -6.82
C HIS A 221 -7.56 9.64 -5.55
N ASN A 222 -8.05 10.83 -5.19
CA ASN A 222 -8.86 11.02 -3.99
C ASN A 222 -10.19 10.26 -4.08
N SER A 223 -10.74 10.05 -5.29
CA SER A 223 -11.95 9.25 -5.48
C SER A 223 -11.66 7.75 -5.51
N LEU A 224 -10.69 7.31 -6.31
CA LEU A 224 -10.41 5.89 -6.52
C LEU A 224 -9.69 5.24 -5.34
N SER A 225 -8.84 5.96 -4.60
CA SER A 225 -8.10 5.38 -3.46
C SER A 225 -9.04 4.82 -2.38
N PRO A 226 -10.07 5.56 -1.91
CA PRO A 226 -11.12 5.01 -1.05
C PRO A 226 -11.95 3.89 -1.69
N ILE A 227 -12.26 3.99 -3.00
CA ILE A 227 -13.00 2.94 -3.72
C ILE A 227 -12.22 1.63 -3.71
N ILE A 228 -10.92 1.67 -4.01
CA ILE A 228 -10.04 0.49 -4.01
C ILE A 228 -10.06 -0.17 -2.63
N ALA A 229 -9.88 0.63 -1.57
CA ALA A 229 -9.88 0.11 -0.20
C ALA A 229 -11.24 -0.47 0.22
N ALA A 230 -12.35 0.21 -0.10
CA ALA A 230 -13.70 -0.21 0.23
C ALA A 230 -14.10 -1.49 -0.50
N LEU A 231 -13.90 -1.54 -1.82
CA LEU A 231 -14.23 -2.72 -2.62
C LEU A 231 -13.41 -3.93 -2.17
N PHE A 232 -12.11 -3.77 -1.94
CA PHE A 232 -11.25 -4.87 -1.52
C PHE A 232 -11.60 -5.42 -0.13
N SER A 233 -11.97 -4.54 0.81
CA SER A 233 -12.42 -4.93 2.15
C SER A 233 -13.84 -5.53 2.17
N GLY A 234 -14.61 -5.45 1.07
CA GLY A 234 -15.95 -6.01 0.95
C GLY A 234 -17.07 -5.04 1.30
N ASN A 235 -16.77 -3.74 1.33
CA ASN A 235 -17.73 -2.66 1.57
C ASN A 235 -18.33 -2.15 0.25
N ALA A 236 -19.50 -1.51 0.34
CA ALA A 236 -19.96 -0.57 -0.68
C ALA A 236 -19.58 0.85 -0.26
N ILE A 237 -19.45 1.76 -1.23
CA ILE A 237 -18.95 3.12 -0.98
C ILE A 237 -19.83 4.18 -1.65
N VAL A 238 -20.07 5.26 -0.90
CA VAL A 238 -20.62 6.52 -1.40
C VAL A 238 -19.53 7.57 -1.44
N VAL A 239 -19.16 8.05 -2.63
CA VAL A 239 -18.13 9.07 -2.79
C VAL A 239 -18.80 10.42 -3.06
N LYS A 240 -18.59 11.38 -2.16
CA LYS A 240 -18.96 12.78 -2.35
C LYS A 240 -17.76 13.53 -2.89
N GLY A 241 -17.76 13.79 -4.20
CA GLY A 241 -16.75 14.61 -4.87
C GLY A 241 -16.91 16.09 -4.55
N SER A 242 -15.82 16.85 -4.72
CA SER A 242 -15.89 18.31 -4.66
C SER A 242 -16.62 18.88 -5.86
N GLU A 243 -17.46 19.87 -5.61
CA GLU A 243 -18.18 20.67 -6.59
C GLU A 243 -17.26 21.42 -7.57
N LEU A 244 -16.00 21.67 -7.20
CA LEU A 244 -15.00 22.31 -8.06
C LEU A 244 -14.50 21.39 -9.18
N THR A 245 -14.61 20.07 -9.01
CA THR A 245 -14.12 19.05 -9.94
C THR A 245 -15.19 18.01 -10.25
N ALA A 246 -16.45 18.44 -10.26
CA ALA A 246 -17.58 17.54 -10.39
C ALA A 246 -17.60 16.86 -11.77
N TRP A 247 -17.18 17.56 -12.83
CA TRP A 247 -17.15 17.04 -14.20
C TRP A 247 -16.21 15.84 -14.35
N SER A 248 -14.95 15.97 -13.92
CA SER A 248 -13.97 14.89 -13.98
C SER A 248 -14.33 13.73 -13.04
N THR A 249 -14.84 14.03 -11.85
CA THR A 249 -15.23 13.03 -10.85
C THR A 249 -16.29 12.08 -11.39
N GLN A 250 -17.30 12.57 -12.12
CA GLN A 250 -18.32 11.69 -12.72
C GLN A 250 -17.68 10.68 -13.68
N TYR A 251 -16.78 11.12 -14.54
CA TYR A 251 -16.06 10.23 -15.47
C TYR A 251 -15.22 9.18 -14.70
N PHE A 252 -14.45 9.58 -13.69
CA PHE A 252 -13.62 8.66 -12.90
C PHE A 252 -14.43 7.59 -12.16
N LEU A 253 -15.60 7.94 -11.63
CA LEU A 253 -16.48 6.96 -10.99
C LEU A 253 -17.12 6.00 -12.00
N GLN A 254 -17.38 6.44 -13.23
CA GLN A 254 -17.85 5.54 -14.29
C GLN A 254 -16.80 4.47 -14.63
N ILE A 255 -15.50 4.78 -14.56
CA ILE A 255 -14.44 3.78 -14.75
C ILE A 255 -14.59 2.63 -13.73
N ALA A 256 -14.72 2.97 -12.43
CA ALA A 256 -14.88 1.97 -11.37
C ALA A 256 -16.20 1.17 -11.52
N ARG A 257 -17.31 1.85 -11.83
CA ARG A 257 -18.61 1.20 -12.07
C ARG A 257 -18.57 0.27 -13.28
N LYS A 258 -17.90 0.65 -14.36
CA LYS A 258 -17.76 -0.18 -15.56
C LYS A 258 -16.91 -1.41 -15.30
N ALA A 259 -15.81 -1.28 -14.55
CA ALA A 259 -14.98 -2.41 -14.10
C ALA A 259 -15.80 -3.44 -13.30
N LEU A 260 -16.70 -2.99 -12.42
CA LEU A 260 -17.63 -3.86 -11.69
C LEU A 260 -18.59 -4.60 -12.64
N ILE A 261 -19.21 -3.88 -13.57
CA ILE A 261 -20.17 -4.45 -14.54
C ILE A 261 -19.52 -5.56 -15.37
N VAL A 262 -18.35 -5.30 -15.97
CA VAL A 262 -17.69 -6.30 -16.83
C VAL A 262 -17.14 -7.50 -16.05
N CYS A 263 -16.94 -7.35 -14.75
CA CYS A 263 -16.62 -8.45 -13.86
C CYS A 263 -17.85 -9.22 -13.34
N GLY A 264 -19.07 -8.81 -13.69
CA GLY A 264 -20.31 -9.47 -13.28
C GLY A 264 -20.83 -9.02 -11.91
N HIS A 265 -20.42 -7.85 -11.43
CA HIS A 265 -20.84 -7.30 -10.13
C HIS A 265 -21.67 -6.03 -10.30
N SER A 266 -22.48 -5.72 -9.28
CA SER A 266 -23.37 -4.56 -9.32
C SER A 266 -22.58 -3.24 -9.35
N PRO A 267 -22.84 -2.33 -10.31
CA PRO A 267 -22.23 -0.99 -10.29
C PRO A 267 -22.71 -0.15 -9.10
N GLU A 268 -23.82 -0.55 -8.45
CA GLU A 268 -24.38 0.17 -7.31
C GLU A 268 -23.50 0.09 -6.05
N LEU A 269 -22.44 -0.72 -6.06
CA LEU A 269 -21.41 -0.72 -5.00
C LEU A 269 -20.65 0.59 -4.89
N VAL A 270 -20.63 1.41 -5.96
CA VAL A 270 -19.97 2.71 -5.99
C VAL A 270 -21.01 3.77 -6.36
N GLN A 271 -21.39 4.61 -5.41
CA GLN A 271 -22.29 5.73 -5.64
C GLN A 271 -21.53 7.05 -5.74
N SER A 272 -22.00 7.92 -6.64
CA SER A 272 -21.51 9.28 -6.79
C SER A 272 -22.49 10.25 -6.15
N ILE A 273 -21.98 11.11 -5.26
CA ILE A 273 -22.72 12.25 -4.72
C ILE A 273 -21.98 13.54 -5.09
N THR A 274 -22.70 14.50 -5.65
CA THR A 274 -22.24 15.88 -5.81
C THR A 274 -23.32 16.79 -5.27
N CYS A 275 -23.09 17.36 -4.08
CA CYS A 275 -24.05 18.21 -3.39
C CYS A 275 -23.36 19.46 -2.83
N LEU A 276 -24.13 20.53 -2.68
CA LEU A 276 -23.67 21.76 -2.06
C LEU A 276 -23.51 21.61 -0.53
N PRO A 277 -22.81 22.55 0.14
CA PRO A 277 -22.48 22.43 1.57
C PRO A 277 -23.69 22.32 2.51
N ASP A 278 -24.83 22.90 2.15
CA ASP A 278 -26.08 22.89 2.91
C ASP A 278 -26.70 21.49 3.02
N VAL A 279 -26.55 20.65 1.99
CA VAL A 279 -27.06 19.28 1.96
C VAL A 279 -26.02 18.27 2.47
N ALA A 280 -24.73 18.62 2.47
CA ALA A 280 -23.65 17.69 2.81
C ALA A 280 -23.78 17.06 4.22
N GLY A 281 -24.34 17.80 5.18
CA GLY A 281 -24.58 17.32 6.54
C GLY A 281 -25.50 16.09 6.60
N HIS A 282 -26.45 15.96 5.66
CA HIS A 282 -27.35 14.81 5.56
C HIS A 282 -26.61 13.51 5.28
N LEU A 283 -25.56 13.55 4.45
CA LEU A 283 -24.72 12.38 4.19
C LEU A 283 -23.90 11.99 5.42
N THR A 284 -23.31 12.96 6.12
CA THR A 284 -22.38 12.71 7.22
C THR A 284 -23.06 12.27 8.51
N SER A 285 -24.32 12.65 8.75
CA SER A 285 -25.13 12.17 9.88
C SER A 285 -26.00 10.95 9.54
N HIS A 286 -25.89 10.39 8.34
CA HIS A 286 -26.79 9.32 7.91
C HIS A 286 -26.54 7.99 8.67
N PRO A 287 -27.55 7.39 9.32
CA PRO A 287 -27.38 6.26 10.26
C PRO A 287 -26.96 4.94 9.60
N LYS A 288 -27.05 4.84 8.27
CA LYS A 288 -26.57 3.66 7.52
C LYS A 288 -25.11 3.74 7.08
N ILE A 289 -24.46 4.89 7.20
CA ILE A 289 -23.02 5.00 6.95
C ILE A 289 -22.27 4.47 8.17
N ARG A 290 -21.26 3.63 7.93
CA ARG A 290 -20.54 2.90 8.99
C ARG A 290 -19.13 3.41 9.24
N HIS A 291 -18.61 4.20 8.31
CA HIS A 291 -17.33 4.87 8.40
C HIS A 291 -17.29 6.00 7.38
N ILE A 292 -16.64 7.11 7.72
CA ILE A 292 -16.40 8.22 6.78
C ILE A 292 -14.89 8.49 6.68
N THR A 293 -14.37 8.49 5.47
CA THR A 293 -13.06 9.05 5.16
C THR A 293 -13.26 10.47 4.64
N PHE A 294 -12.78 11.47 5.38
CA PHE A 294 -12.85 12.87 4.99
C PHE A 294 -11.45 13.38 4.61
N ILE A 295 -11.34 13.92 3.40
CA ILE A 295 -10.13 14.56 2.89
C ILE A 295 -10.48 16.01 2.53
N GLY A 296 -9.92 16.98 3.24
CA GLY A 296 -10.27 18.38 3.02
C GLY A 296 -9.64 19.36 4.01
N SER A 297 -10.30 20.51 4.22
CA SER A 297 -9.78 21.58 5.08
C SER A 297 -10.23 21.46 6.53
N ARG A 298 -9.43 22.01 7.46
CA ARG A 298 -9.73 22.02 8.91
C ARG A 298 -11.12 22.58 9.25
N PRO A 299 -11.57 23.74 8.71
CA PRO A 299 -12.88 24.28 9.06
C PRO A 299 -14.04 23.37 8.65
N VAL A 300 -13.90 22.66 7.52
CA VAL A 300 -14.93 21.72 7.05
C VAL A 300 -14.88 20.42 7.86
N ALA A 301 -13.69 19.96 8.25
CA ALA A 301 -13.51 18.79 9.08
C ALA A 301 -14.28 18.88 10.41
N HIS A 302 -14.27 20.06 11.05
CA HIS A 302 -15.04 20.29 12.28
C HIS A 302 -16.54 20.09 12.05
N LYS A 303 -17.09 20.61 10.95
CA LYS A 303 -18.51 20.44 10.59
C LYS A 303 -18.85 18.97 10.30
N VAL A 304 -17.96 18.26 9.62
CA VAL A 304 -18.11 16.82 9.34
C VAL A 304 -18.07 16.02 10.63
N ALA A 305 -17.14 16.32 11.54
CA ALA A 305 -17.01 15.66 12.83
C ALA A 305 -18.25 15.87 13.72
N GLU A 306 -18.75 17.11 13.79
CA GLU A 306 -19.97 17.45 14.51
C GLU A 306 -21.19 16.71 13.95
N SER A 307 -21.33 16.67 12.62
CA SER A 307 -22.44 15.97 11.96
C SER A 307 -22.36 14.44 12.15
N ALA A 308 -21.18 13.84 11.97
CA ALA A 308 -20.98 12.40 12.12
C ALA A 308 -21.18 11.90 13.56
N ALA A 309 -20.94 12.75 14.55
CA ALA A 309 -21.19 12.43 15.96
C ALA A 309 -22.67 12.14 16.23
N GLN A 310 -23.60 12.71 15.47
CA GLN A 310 -25.04 12.46 15.62
C GLN A 310 -25.40 10.98 15.38
N ALA A 311 -24.68 10.31 14.47
CA ALA A 311 -24.82 8.89 14.18
C ALA A 311 -23.72 8.01 14.79
N LEU A 312 -22.84 8.59 15.63
CA LEU A 312 -21.64 7.94 16.18
C LEU A 312 -20.77 7.27 15.10
N THR A 313 -20.67 7.89 13.92
CA THR A 313 -19.95 7.33 12.78
C THR A 313 -18.45 7.56 12.94
N PRO A 314 -17.60 6.50 12.92
CA PRO A 314 -16.15 6.65 12.96
C PRO A 314 -15.61 7.42 11.75
N LEU A 315 -14.55 8.19 11.99
CA LEU A 315 -13.93 9.05 10.99
C LEU A 315 -12.44 8.72 10.80
N VAL A 316 -11.99 8.80 9.55
CA VAL A 316 -10.60 9.12 9.22
C VAL A 316 -10.61 10.53 8.65
N ILE A 317 -9.85 11.42 9.26
CA ILE A 317 -9.81 12.85 8.93
C ILE A 317 -8.40 13.17 8.44
N GLU A 318 -8.28 13.45 7.14
CA GLU A 318 -7.03 13.81 6.47
C GLU A 318 -7.10 15.26 6.02
N LEU A 319 -6.27 16.10 6.61
CA LEU A 319 -6.34 17.54 6.41
C LEU A 319 -5.06 18.08 5.79
N GLY A 320 -5.13 19.36 5.48
CA GLY A 320 -4.00 20.16 5.06
C GLY A 320 -2.78 20.10 5.98
N GLY A 321 -1.67 20.55 5.42
CA GLY A 321 -0.38 20.66 6.09
C GLY A 321 0.16 22.08 6.03
N LYS A 322 1.14 22.35 6.90
CA LYS A 322 2.04 23.50 6.76
C LYS A 322 3.46 22.94 6.78
N ASP A 323 3.69 21.97 5.90
CA ASP A 323 4.79 21.04 6.00
C ASP A 323 6.14 21.76 5.86
N ALA A 324 7.07 21.35 6.71
CA ALA A 324 8.40 21.93 6.80
C ALA A 324 9.42 21.09 6.04
N ALA A 325 10.26 21.75 5.24
CA ALA A 325 11.49 21.21 4.70
C ALA A 325 12.69 21.83 5.42
N VAL A 326 13.32 21.08 6.32
CA VAL A 326 14.53 21.50 7.05
C VAL A 326 15.75 21.26 6.18
N VAL A 327 16.55 22.29 5.92
CA VAL A 327 17.77 22.23 5.10
C VAL A 327 18.99 22.50 5.97
N LEU A 328 19.81 21.47 6.16
CA LEU A 328 21.05 21.54 6.93
C LEU A 328 22.17 22.22 6.13
N ASP A 329 23.21 22.67 6.85
CA ASP A 329 24.36 23.41 6.26
C ASP A 329 25.36 22.52 5.51
N ASP A 330 25.22 21.20 5.64
CA ASP A 330 26.10 20.19 5.08
C ASP A 330 25.54 19.51 3.81
N VAL A 331 24.44 20.03 3.25
CA VAL A 331 23.93 19.61 1.94
C VAL A 331 24.99 19.87 0.87
N LYS A 332 25.36 18.80 0.15
CA LYS A 332 26.43 18.86 -0.88
C LYS A 332 26.02 19.65 -2.12
N ASP A 333 24.81 19.42 -2.62
CA ASP A 333 24.29 20.06 -3.83
C ASP A 333 22.97 20.80 -3.57
N LEU A 334 23.09 22.08 -3.24
CA LEU A 334 21.94 22.96 -3.07
C LEU A 334 21.25 23.33 -4.39
N GLY A 335 21.92 23.16 -5.54
CA GLY A 335 21.35 23.43 -6.86
C GLY A 335 20.33 22.37 -7.26
N ALA A 336 20.67 21.09 -7.03
CA ALA A 336 19.75 19.97 -7.17
C ALA A 336 18.62 20.02 -6.14
N LEU A 337 18.95 20.29 -4.86
CA LEU A 337 17.94 20.44 -3.82
C LEU A 337 16.95 21.57 -4.14
N ALA A 338 17.41 22.72 -4.67
CA ALA A 338 16.52 23.81 -5.06
C ALA A 338 15.47 23.36 -6.09
N SER A 339 15.79 22.44 -7.01
CA SER A 339 14.81 21.87 -7.95
C SER A 339 13.75 21.02 -7.23
N VAL A 340 14.16 20.23 -6.23
CA VAL A 340 13.23 19.45 -5.39
C VAL A 340 12.33 20.37 -4.58
N LEU A 341 12.90 21.41 -3.94
CA LEU A 341 12.14 22.40 -3.18
C LEU A 341 11.12 23.15 -4.07
N MET A 342 11.54 23.58 -5.26
CA MET A 342 10.64 24.20 -6.24
C MET A 342 9.51 23.25 -6.63
N ARG A 343 9.79 21.97 -6.90
CA ARG A 343 8.73 21.01 -7.20
C ARG A 343 7.79 20.84 -6.01
N GLY A 344 8.32 20.66 -4.81
CA GLY A 344 7.52 20.46 -3.61
C GLY A 344 6.61 21.64 -3.27
N THR A 345 7.00 22.86 -3.62
CA THR A 345 6.21 24.07 -3.37
C THR A 345 5.26 24.42 -4.52
N PHE A 346 5.67 24.27 -5.79
CA PHE A 346 4.90 24.77 -6.93
C PHE A 346 4.12 23.69 -7.70
N GLN A 347 4.31 22.41 -7.39
CA GLN A 347 3.51 21.32 -7.95
C GLN A 347 2.01 21.60 -7.82
N SER A 348 1.27 21.46 -8.92
CA SER A 348 -0.18 21.78 -8.96
C SER A 348 -0.51 23.18 -8.44
N SER A 349 0.36 24.16 -8.69
CA SER A 349 0.25 25.53 -8.18
C SER A 349 0.23 25.61 -6.64
N GLY A 350 0.97 24.72 -5.97
CA GLY A 350 1.03 24.62 -4.51
C GLY A 350 -0.22 24.03 -3.85
N GLN A 351 -1.17 23.51 -4.63
CA GLN A 351 -2.42 22.92 -4.14
C GLN A 351 -2.21 21.45 -3.78
N ASN A 352 -1.30 21.18 -2.84
CA ASN A 352 -0.94 19.84 -2.39
C ASN A 352 -0.82 19.80 -0.86
N CYS A 353 -1.57 18.93 -0.19
CA CYS A 353 -1.61 18.88 1.28
C CYS A 353 -0.25 18.56 1.90
N ILE A 354 0.53 17.71 1.25
CA ILE A 354 1.89 17.32 1.65
C ILE A 354 2.96 18.16 0.97
N GLY A 355 2.59 19.28 0.33
CA GLY A 355 3.47 20.21 -0.36
C GLY A 355 4.39 20.95 0.62
N ILE A 356 5.57 21.36 0.16
CA ILE A 356 6.50 22.14 0.96
C ILE A 356 5.98 23.57 1.04
N GLU A 357 5.43 23.95 2.20
CA GLU A 357 4.97 25.31 2.45
C GLU A 357 5.98 26.14 3.27
N ARG A 358 6.90 25.50 4.00
CA ARG A 358 7.94 26.19 4.78
C ARG A 358 9.30 25.57 4.56
N ILE A 359 10.23 26.32 3.98
CA ILE A 359 11.63 25.92 3.89
C ILE A 359 12.37 26.55 5.06
N ILE A 360 12.95 25.74 5.93
CA ILE A 360 13.68 26.19 7.12
C ILE A 360 15.15 25.85 6.91
N ALA A 361 16.00 26.85 6.69
CA ALA A 361 17.38 26.61 6.32
C ALA A 361 18.37 27.14 7.37
N LEU A 362 19.42 26.35 7.64
CA LEU A 362 20.55 26.79 8.45
C LEU A 362 21.36 27.89 7.75
N PRO A 363 22.23 28.65 8.46
CA PRO A 363 22.72 29.94 7.99
C PRO A 363 23.50 29.92 6.66
N LYS A 364 24.28 28.86 6.38
CA LYS A 364 25.04 28.74 5.11
C LYS A 364 24.10 28.35 3.96
N SER A 365 23.22 27.39 4.20
CA SER A 365 22.25 26.94 3.21
C SER A 365 21.23 28.03 2.86
N TYR A 366 20.74 28.77 3.86
CA TYR A 366 19.81 29.90 3.69
C TYR A 366 20.35 30.93 2.68
N LYS A 367 21.56 31.44 2.91
CA LYS A 367 22.18 32.46 2.04
C LYS A 367 22.35 31.99 0.60
N LYS A 368 22.66 30.71 0.39
CA LYS A 368 22.83 30.12 -0.95
C LYS A 368 21.49 29.88 -1.62
N LEU A 369 20.51 29.35 -0.89
CA LEU A 369 19.16 29.09 -1.41
C LEU A 369 18.47 30.37 -1.87
N CYS A 370 18.58 31.48 -1.13
CA CYS A 370 18.03 32.77 -1.59
C CYS A 370 18.54 33.14 -2.99
N LYS A 371 19.85 33.00 -3.23
CA LYS A 371 20.48 33.33 -4.52
C LYS A 371 20.07 32.39 -5.65
N ILE A 372 19.81 31.12 -5.34
CA ILE A 372 19.46 30.09 -6.34
C ILE A 372 17.97 30.16 -6.69
N LEU A 373 17.10 30.31 -5.69
CA LEU A 373 15.66 30.24 -5.86
C LEU A 373 15.09 31.47 -6.57
N GLU A 374 15.56 32.67 -6.21
CA GLU A 374 15.01 33.92 -6.76
C GLU A 374 14.94 33.96 -8.30
N PRO A 375 16.04 33.75 -9.06
CA PRO A 375 15.97 33.81 -10.52
C PRO A 375 15.13 32.68 -11.12
N ARG A 376 15.08 31.50 -10.47
CA ARG A 376 14.32 30.35 -10.97
C ARG A 376 12.81 30.54 -10.78
N VAL A 377 12.39 31.07 -9.63
CA VAL A 377 10.97 31.37 -9.37
C VAL A 377 10.47 32.45 -10.33
N LYS A 378 11.28 33.49 -10.60
CA LYS A 378 10.95 34.54 -11.59
C LYS A 378 10.81 34.03 -13.02
N ALA A 379 11.50 32.93 -13.36
CA ALA A 379 11.52 32.37 -14.71
C ALA A 379 10.38 31.38 -15.00
N MET A 380 9.58 31.01 -14.00
CA MET A 380 8.49 30.04 -14.16
C MET A 380 7.41 30.55 -15.13
N ARG A 381 7.06 29.71 -16.10
CA ARG A 381 6.04 30.00 -17.12
C ARG A 381 4.71 29.37 -16.73
N LEU A 382 3.67 30.19 -16.67
CA LEU A 382 2.32 29.77 -16.31
C LEU A 382 1.49 29.53 -17.55
N GLY A 383 0.60 28.54 -17.51
CA GLY A 383 -0.27 28.27 -18.65
C GLY A 383 -1.12 27.02 -18.56
N SER A 384 -1.84 26.74 -19.64
CA SER A 384 -2.59 25.48 -19.81
C SER A 384 -1.76 24.50 -20.61
N ALA A 385 -1.23 23.47 -19.95
CA ALA A 385 -0.38 22.45 -20.58
C ALA A 385 -1.12 21.70 -21.72
N ILE A 386 -2.43 21.48 -21.58
CA ILE A 386 -3.24 20.76 -22.57
C ILE A 386 -3.59 21.60 -23.81
N ASP A 387 -3.57 22.93 -23.70
CA ASP A 387 -3.93 23.83 -24.80
C ASP A 387 -2.72 24.52 -25.44
N GLN A 388 -1.61 24.68 -24.71
CA GLN A 388 -0.37 25.32 -25.20
C GLN A 388 0.74 24.33 -25.55
N GLY A 389 0.69 23.10 -25.03
CA GLY A 389 1.77 22.12 -25.19
C GLY A 389 2.94 22.37 -24.25
N GLU A 390 4.16 22.23 -24.77
CA GLU A 390 5.40 22.31 -23.98
C GLU A 390 5.72 23.73 -23.47
N GLY A 391 6.58 23.81 -22.45
CA GLY A 391 7.06 25.09 -21.91
C GLY A 391 6.15 25.72 -20.85
N VAL A 392 5.20 24.97 -20.31
CA VAL A 392 4.42 25.35 -19.12
C VAL A 392 5.04 24.70 -17.90
N ASP A 393 5.53 25.51 -16.95
CA ASP A 393 6.16 25.04 -15.73
C ASP A 393 5.15 24.93 -14.56
N MET A 394 4.07 25.73 -14.59
CA MET A 394 3.02 25.73 -13.56
C MET A 394 1.63 25.97 -14.16
N GLY A 395 0.64 25.25 -13.64
CA GLY A 395 -0.77 25.37 -14.05
C GLY A 395 -1.51 26.58 -13.45
N ALA A 396 -2.84 26.53 -13.53
CA ALA A 396 -3.73 27.44 -12.82
C ALA A 396 -4.05 26.93 -11.41
N MET A 397 -4.56 27.81 -10.56
CA MET A 397 -5.27 27.40 -9.34
C MET A 397 -6.70 26.99 -9.69
N VAL A 398 -7.34 26.14 -8.90
CA VAL A 398 -8.71 25.66 -9.20
C VAL A 398 -9.76 26.78 -9.11
N SER A 399 -9.49 27.81 -8.30
CA SER A 399 -10.40 28.93 -8.04
C SER A 399 -9.59 30.18 -7.65
N ASP A 400 -10.15 31.35 -7.97
CA ASP A 400 -9.65 32.68 -7.60
C ASP A 400 -10.16 33.19 -6.23
N ASN A 401 -11.03 32.43 -5.55
CA ASN A 401 -11.73 32.85 -4.34
C ASN A 401 -10.82 33.24 -3.15
N ARG A 402 -9.55 32.84 -3.16
CA ARG A 402 -8.56 33.17 -2.12
C ARG A 402 -7.50 34.18 -2.56
N PHE A 403 -7.55 34.73 -3.78
CA PHE A 403 -6.48 35.59 -4.28
C PHE A 403 -6.29 36.86 -3.46
N GLU A 404 -7.38 37.53 -3.09
CA GLU A 404 -7.34 38.72 -2.23
C GLU A 404 -6.76 38.39 -0.85
N TYR A 405 -7.17 37.26 -0.27
CA TYR A 405 -6.63 36.78 1.01
C TYR A 405 -5.14 36.48 0.95
N LEU A 406 -4.66 35.89 -0.14
CA LEU A 406 -3.23 35.63 -0.35
C LEU A 406 -2.43 36.94 -0.48
N GLU A 407 -2.95 37.90 -1.25
CA GLU A 407 -2.34 39.23 -1.41
C GLU A 407 -2.26 39.96 -0.05
N GLU A 408 -3.30 39.86 0.79
CA GLU A 408 -3.32 40.38 2.16
C GLU A 408 -2.25 39.72 3.03
N LEU A 409 -2.20 38.38 3.11
CA LEU A 409 -1.22 37.66 3.92
C LEU A 409 0.22 37.95 3.52
N ILE A 410 0.48 38.11 2.22
CA ILE A 410 1.79 38.46 1.69
C ILE A 410 2.14 39.91 2.06
N GLY A 411 1.19 40.84 1.89
CA GLY A 411 1.37 42.24 2.28
C GLY A 411 1.64 42.40 3.78
N GLU A 412 0.91 41.67 4.62
CA GLU A 412 1.10 41.64 6.07
C GLU A 412 2.50 41.11 6.44
N ALA A 413 2.93 40.00 5.83
CA ALA A 413 4.26 39.44 6.09
C ALA A 413 5.38 40.45 5.72
N VAL A 414 5.22 41.16 4.59
CA VAL A 414 6.16 42.21 4.17
C VAL A 414 6.16 43.38 5.16
N ALA A 415 5.00 43.81 5.64
CA ALA A 415 4.89 44.85 6.66
C ALA A 415 5.54 44.44 8.00
N GLN A 416 5.59 43.14 8.30
CA GLN A 416 6.24 42.56 9.48
C GLN A 416 7.75 42.27 9.27
N GLY A 417 8.31 42.64 8.12
CA GLY A 417 9.76 42.56 7.85
C GLY A 417 10.20 41.42 6.93
N ALA A 418 9.29 40.58 6.43
CA ALA A 418 9.63 39.63 5.37
C ALA A 418 9.96 40.37 4.06
N LYS A 419 10.73 39.74 3.18
CA LYS A 419 11.09 40.31 1.87
C LYS A 419 10.47 39.51 0.75
N LEU A 420 9.71 40.19 -0.12
CA LEU A 420 9.13 39.64 -1.33
C LEU A 420 10.17 39.70 -2.47
N LEU A 421 10.77 38.58 -2.82
CA LEU A 421 11.78 38.50 -3.87
C LEU A 421 11.17 38.28 -5.27
N ALA A 422 10.03 37.59 -5.34
CA ALA A 422 9.33 37.30 -6.58
C ALA A 422 7.81 37.16 -6.36
N GLY A 423 7.02 37.54 -7.35
CA GLY A 423 5.56 37.31 -7.39
C GLY A 423 4.76 38.16 -6.42
N GLY A 424 3.77 37.52 -5.78
CA GLY A 424 2.95 38.10 -4.72
C GLY A 424 1.59 38.65 -5.13
N LYS A 425 1.18 38.49 -6.39
CA LYS A 425 -0.09 39.01 -6.92
C LYS A 425 -0.77 38.02 -7.86
N ARG A 426 -2.05 38.26 -8.11
CA ARG A 426 -2.80 37.63 -9.22
C ARG A 426 -2.10 37.87 -10.57
N TYR A 427 -2.14 36.88 -11.45
CA TYR A 427 -1.52 36.92 -12.77
C TYR A 427 -2.58 36.90 -13.88
N THR A 428 -2.59 37.93 -14.73
CA THR A 428 -3.44 37.93 -15.93
C THR A 428 -2.66 37.31 -17.08
N HIS A 429 -2.95 36.06 -17.41
CA HIS A 429 -2.24 35.35 -18.48
C HIS A 429 -2.55 35.98 -19.85
N PRO A 430 -1.54 36.25 -20.72
CA PRO A 430 -1.74 36.96 -21.99
C PRO A 430 -2.73 36.30 -22.95
N ARG A 431 -2.79 34.95 -22.98
CA ARG A 431 -3.71 34.17 -23.82
C ARG A 431 -5.01 33.76 -23.12
N TYR A 432 -5.00 33.72 -21.79
CA TYR A 432 -6.06 33.13 -20.96
C TYR A 432 -6.38 34.08 -19.82
N SER A 433 -6.75 35.31 -20.16
CA SER A 433 -6.96 36.40 -19.20
C SER A 433 -8.07 36.15 -18.19
N LYS A 434 -8.93 35.16 -18.45
CA LYS A 434 -10.02 34.70 -17.60
C LYS A 434 -9.67 33.50 -16.72
N GLY A 435 -8.46 32.94 -16.86
CA GLY A 435 -8.01 31.82 -16.04
C GLY A 435 -7.51 32.25 -14.66
N HIS A 436 -7.50 31.31 -13.73
CA HIS A 436 -7.20 31.51 -12.32
C HIS A 436 -5.70 31.35 -12.04
N TYR A 437 -4.89 32.32 -12.43
CA TYR A 437 -3.44 32.26 -12.22
C TYR A 437 -2.98 33.18 -11.07
N PHE A 438 -2.10 32.67 -10.22
CA PHE A 438 -1.41 33.43 -9.18
C PHE A 438 0.10 33.34 -9.40
N GLN A 439 0.83 34.45 -9.22
CA GLN A 439 2.26 34.46 -9.48
C GLN A 439 3.02 33.50 -8.54
N PRO A 440 4.00 32.72 -9.05
CA PRO A 440 4.96 32.01 -8.22
C PRO A 440 5.64 33.01 -7.28
N THR A 441 5.44 32.82 -6.00
CA THR A 441 5.81 33.80 -4.98
C THR A 441 6.97 33.28 -4.14
N LEU A 442 7.96 34.13 -3.88
CA LEU A 442 9.07 33.82 -2.98
C LEU A 442 9.17 34.89 -1.90
N LEU A 443 8.89 34.50 -0.66
CA LEU A 443 9.08 35.30 0.54
C LEU A 443 10.25 34.75 1.36
N VAL A 444 11.16 35.63 1.75
CA VAL A 444 12.31 35.31 2.60
C VAL A 444 12.26 36.14 3.89
N ASP A 445 13.11 35.80 4.86
CA ASP A 445 13.17 36.41 6.19
C ASP A 445 11.84 36.27 6.97
N VAL A 446 11.07 35.21 6.67
CA VAL A 446 9.79 34.94 7.36
C VAL A 446 10.04 34.35 8.75
N THR A 447 9.37 34.89 9.75
CA THR A 447 9.48 34.43 11.14
C THR A 447 8.30 33.54 11.55
N PRO A 448 8.45 32.68 12.56
CA PRO A 448 7.36 31.81 13.03
C PRO A 448 6.12 32.54 13.56
N THR A 449 6.23 33.83 13.89
CA THR A 449 5.11 34.62 14.43
C THR A 449 4.24 35.22 13.34
N MET A 450 4.71 35.28 12.09
CA MET A 450 3.93 35.79 10.96
C MET A 450 2.81 34.81 10.60
N ARG A 451 1.60 35.31 10.33
CA ARG A 451 0.44 34.48 9.94
C ARG A 451 0.72 33.58 8.74
N ILE A 452 1.47 34.08 7.76
CA ILE A 452 1.84 33.31 6.57
C ILE A 452 2.66 32.04 6.87
N ALA A 453 3.37 32.00 8.01
CA ALA A 453 4.09 30.81 8.48
C ALA A 453 3.20 29.83 9.25
N GLN A 454 1.99 30.23 9.62
CA GLN A 454 1.09 29.47 10.50
C GLN A 454 -0.13 28.91 9.78
N GLU A 455 -0.60 29.59 8.75
CA GLU A 455 -1.79 29.23 7.99
C GLU A 455 -1.46 28.49 6.69
N GLU A 456 -2.24 27.47 6.35
CA GLU A 456 -2.16 26.77 5.06
C GLU A 456 -2.57 27.69 3.91
N LEU A 457 -1.66 27.85 2.94
CA LEU A 457 -1.86 28.74 1.79
C LEU A 457 -2.55 28.00 0.66
N PHE A 458 -2.14 26.74 0.41
CA PHE A 458 -2.64 25.93 -0.70
C PHE A 458 -2.53 26.68 -2.05
N ALA A 459 -1.39 27.35 -2.24
CA ALA A 459 -1.13 28.34 -3.28
C ALA A 459 0.36 28.36 -3.63
N PRO A 460 0.80 28.93 -4.77
CA PRO A 460 2.18 28.87 -5.22
C PRO A 460 3.05 29.90 -4.48
N VAL A 461 3.21 29.73 -3.16
CA VAL A 461 3.93 30.63 -2.27
C VAL A 461 5.03 29.87 -1.51
N CYS A 462 6.27 30.17 -1.87
CA CYS A 462 7.47 29.65 -1.23
C CYS A 462 7.88 30.56 -0.06
N VAL A 463 7.80 30.02 1.16
CA VAL A 463 8.27 30.69 2.38
C VAL A 463 9.63 30.13 2.79
N LEU A 464 10.64 30.99 2.88
CA LEU A 464 11.98 30.63 3.34
C LEU A 464 12.28 31.31 4.69
N MET A 465 12.57 30.49 5.69
CA MET A 465 12.75 30.88 7.08
C MET A 465 14.19 30.60 7.52
N PRO A 466 14.92 31.59 8.08
CA PRO A 466 16.25 31.35 8.62
C PRO A 466 16.18 30.63 9.97
N ALA A 467 17.02 29.61 10.16
CA ALA A 467 17.27 28.97 11.45
C ALA A 467 18.73 29.18 11.87
N THR A 468 18.96 29.31 13.17
CA THR A 468 20.31 29.54 13.73
C THR A 468 21.07 28.25 14.04
N SER A 469 20.35 27.16 14.29
CA SER A 469 20.89 25.84 14.62
C SER A 469 19.88 24.74 14.27
N VAL A 470 20.28 23.48 14.43
CA VAL A 470 19.35 22.33 14.29
C VAL A 470 18.23 22.39 15.33
N ASP A 471 18.54 22.79 16.57
CA ASP A 471 17.55 22.95 17.64
C ASP A 471 16.49 24.00 17.28
N ASP A 472 16.97 25.12 16.74
CA ASP A 472 16.11 26.21 16.30
C ASP A 472 15.27 25.79 15.08
N ALA A 473 15.85 25.04 14.14
CA ALA A 473 15.12 24.51 12.99
C ALA A 473 13.98 23.56 13.42
N ILE A 474 14.24 22.67 14.40
CA ILE A 474 13.21 21.78 14.98
C ILE A 474 12.12 22.61 15.68
N ARG A 475 12.50 23.64 16.45
CA ARG A 475 11.56 24.55 17.11
C ARG A 475 10.66 25.27 16.10
N ILE A 476 11.22 25.77 15.01
CA ILE A 476 10.49 26.43 13.92
C ILE A 476 9.60 25.42 13.19
N ALA A 477 10.10 24.23 12.86
CA ALA A 477 9.31 23.19 12.19
C ALA A 477 8.05 22.85 13.00
N ASN A 478 8.19 22.79 14.31
CA ASN A 478 7.14 22.45 15.28
C ASN A 478 6.29 23.65 15.74
N SER A 479 6.49 24.86 15.21
CA SER A 479 5.79 26.08 15.66
C SER A 479 4.36 26.20 15.16
N THR A 480 3.90 25.26 14.32
CA THR A 480 2.57 25.26 13.72
C THR A 480 1.68 24.20 14.38
N ASP A 481 0.37 24.45 14.38
CA ASP A 481 -0.64 23.49 14.83
C ASP A 481 -0.82 22.30 13.86
N PHE A 482 -0.40 22.47 12.61
CA PHE A 482 -0.39 21.41 11.62
C PHE A 482 0.67 20.34 11.94
N GLY A 483 0.48 19.16 11.39
CA GLY A 483 1.33 18.00 11.67
C GLY A 483 1.13 16.87 10.67
N LEU A 484 1.05 17.19 9.37
CA LEU A 484 0.87 16.18 8.32
C LEU A 484 2.19 15.51 7.98
N GLY A 485 3.04 16.20 7.22
CA GLY A 485 4.32 15.71 6.74
C GLY A 485 5.48 16.64 7.06
N GLY A 486 6.68 16.20 6.69
CA GLY A 486 7.90 16.95 6.88
C GLY A 486 9.06 16.35 6.09
N ALA A 487 10.09 17.14 5.87
CA ALA A 487 11.31 16.70 5.22
C ALA A 487 12.55 17.28 5.91
N VAL A 488 13.65 16.54 5.88
CA VAL A 488 14.98 17.04 6.30
C VAL A 488 16.03 16.67 5.26
N PHE A 489 16.89 17.61 4.90
CA PHE A 489 17.94 17.46 3.89
C PHE A 489 19.32 17.77 4.48
N GLY A 490 20.28 16.87 4.27
CA GLY A 490 21.64 16.97 4.81
C GLY A 490 22.44 15.67 4.65
N SER A 491 23.65 15.63 5.20
CA SER A 491 24.52 14.45 5.16
C SER A 491 24.89 13.90 6.54
N ASN A 492 24.71 14.68 7.59
CA ASN A 492 24.98 14.30 8.97
C ASN A 492 23.83 13.43 9.51
N GLN A 493 24.05 12.12 9.52
CA GLN A 493 23.04 11.15 9.97
C GLN A 493 22.47 11.45 11.36
N ARG A 494 23.32 11.94 12.29
CA ARG A 494 22.87 12.27 13.65
C ARG A 494 21.83 13.38 13.64
N ASP A 495 22.04 14.40 12.82
CA ASP A 495 21.12 15.53 12.73
C ASP A 495 19.86 15.15 11.93
N LEU A 496 19.99 14.36 10.87
CA LEU A 496 18.86 13.83 10.10
C LEU A 496 17.91 13.01 10.98
N ASP A 497 18.45 12.02 11.72
CA ASP A 497 17.67 11.17 12.61
C ASP A 497 17.03 11.98 13.75
N ARG A 498 17.75 12.97 14.25
CA ARG A 498 17.26 13.84 15.31
C ARG A 498 16.09 14.70 14.84
N VAL A 499 16.23 15.38 13.70
CA VAL A 499 15.15 16.18 13.12
C VAL A 499 13.95 15.28 12.82
N SER A 500 14.17 14.12 12.19
CA SER A 500 13.08 13.20 11.86
C SER A 500 12.31 12.69 13.09
N ARG A 501 12.98 12.46 14.21
CA ARG A 501 12.36 11.97 15.45
C ARG A 501 11.66 13.09 16.25
N GLU A 502 12.19 14.30 16.20
CA GLU A 502 11.71 15.42 17.01
C GLU A 502 10.70 16.32 16.27
N MET A 503 10.55 16.18 14.95
CA MET A 503 9.44 16.74 14.19
C MET A 503 8.12 16.11 14.62
N ARG A 504 7.14 16.96 14.93
CA ARG A 504 5.81 16.56 15.43
C ARG A 504 4.82 16.44 14.28
N THR A 505 5.13 15.58 13.32
CA THR A 505 4.30 15.32 12.13
C THR A 505 3.90 13.84 12.09
N GLY A 506 2.88 13.50 11.28
CA GLY A 506 2.47 12.12 11.09
C GLY A 506 3.49 11.33 10.25
N MET A 507 4.22 12.03 9.38
CA MET A 507 5.17 11.45 8.43
C MET A 507 6.38 12.38 8.26
N VAL A 508 7.56 11.81 8.00
CA VAL A 508 8.79 12.55 7.69
C VAL A 508 9.59 11.82 6.61
N ALA A 509 10.15 12.58 5.67
CA ALA A 509 11.12 12.09 4.68
C ALA A 509 12.54 12.62 5.00
N ILE A 510 13.55 11.79 4.75
CA ILE A 510 14.96 12.15 4.90
C ILE A 510 15.58 12.18 3.50
N ASN A 511 16.19 13.31 3.14
CA ASN A 511 16.80 13.58 1.83
C ASN A 511 15.84 13.40 0.64
N ASP A 512 14.54 13.54 0.89
CA ASP A 512 13.49 13.50 -0.12
C ASP A 512 12.25 14.26 0.39
N PHE A 513 11.24 14.41 -0.44
CA PHE A 513 9.98 15.10 -0.13
C PHE A 513 8.79 14.25 -0.59
N ALA A 514 7.71 14.25 0.20
CA ALA A 514 6.43 13.58 -0.12
C ALA A 514 6.48 12.07 -0.37
N VAL A 515 7.66 11.42 -0.37
CA VAL A 515 7.81 9.97 -0.59
C VAL A 515 7.15 9.12 0.48
N PHE A 516 6.79 9.67 1.63
CA PHE A 516 5.95 8.98 2.61
C PHE A 516 4.53 8.68 2.08
N TYR A 517 4.13 9.20 0.92
CA TYR A 517 2.97 8.73 0.14
C TYR A 517 3.17 7.34 -0.49
N MET A 518 4.31 6.68 -0.26
CA MET A 518 4.52 5.28 -0.58
C MET A 518 3.41 4.43 0.05
N ILE A 519 2.61 3.76 -0.77
CA ILE A 519 1.33 3.23 -0.33
C ILE A 519 1.39 2.11 0.70
N GLN A 520 2.55 1.48 0.84
CA GLN A 520 2.84 0.50 1.88
C GLN A 520 2.94 1.13 3.28
N LEU A 521 3.16 2.43 3.37
CA LEU A 521 3.27 3.17 4.63
C LEU A 521 1.89 3.64 5.10
N PRO A 522 1.69 3.78 6.41
CA PRO A 522 0.50 4.42 6.94
C PRO A 522 0.53 5.91 6.61
N PHE A 523 -0.35 6.33 5.71
CA PHE A 523 -0.51 7.74 5.37
C PHE A 523 -1.53 8.39 6.29
N GLY A 524 -1.12 9.47 6.96
CA GLY A 524 -2.02 10.39 7.63
C GLY A 524 -1.34 11.33 8.63
N GLY A 525 -2.01 12.43 8.94
CA GLY A 525 -1.49 13.47 9.84
C GLY A 525 -1.66 13.19 11.33
N GLN A 526 -1.28 14.18 12.13
CA GLN A 526 -1.64 14.33 13.53
C GLN A 526 -1.96 15.79 13.85
N ARG A 527 -2.50 16.05 15.05
CA ARG A 527 -2.81 17.42 15.55
C ARG A 527 -3.81 18.13 14.63
N GLY A 528 -3.51 19.36 14.23
CA GLY A 528 -4.34 20.14 13.31
C GLY A 528 -4.47 19.52 11.92
N SER A 529 -3.64 18.53 11.57
CA SER A 529 -3.74 17.82 10.29
C SER A 529 -4.65 16.58 10.30
N GLY A 530 -5.38 16.36 11.40
CA GLY A 530 -6.37 15.30 11.51
C GLY A 530 -5.86 14.04 12.21
N TYR A 531 -6.53 12.90 11.96
CA TYR A 531 -6.29 11.62 12.61
C TYR A 531 -6.79 10.43 11.78
N GLY A 532 -6.27 9.25 12.08
CA GLY A 532 -6.52 8.03 11.31
C GLY A 532 -5.47 7.81 10.23
N ARG A 533 -5.55 6.69 9.51
CA ARG A 533 -4.64 6.33 8.41
C ARG A 533 -5.44 5.64 7.31
N PHE A 534 -5.23 6.00 6.05
CA PHE A 534 -5.98 5.41 4.91
C PHE A 534 -5.13 4.64 3.89
N ALA A 535 -3.80 4.74 3.97
CA ALA A 535 -2.87 3.91 3.20
C ALA A 535 -2.40 2.67 3.99
N GLY A 536 -1.61 1.80 3.35
CA GLY A 536 -1.07 0.60 3.96
C GLY A 536 -2.13 -0.43 4.38
N ALA A 537 -1.70 -1.33 5.27
CA ALA A 537 -2.59 -2.33 5.87
C ALA A 537 -3.56 -1.67 6.86
N GLU A 538 -3.13 -0.59 7.49
CA GLU A 538 -3.90 0.23 8.43
C GLU A 538 -5.16 0.78 7.77
N GLY A 539 -5.04 1.32 6.55
CA GLY A 539 -6.19 1.85 5.81
C GLY A 539 -7.21 0.79 5.40
N LEU A 540 -6.75 -0.41 5.01
CA LEU A 540 -7.66 -1.52 4.72
C LEU A 540 -8.38 -2.00 5.99
N ARG A 541 -7.64 -2.14 7.08
CA ARG A 541 -8.19 -2.59 8.38
C ARG A 541 -9.11 -1.56 9.01
N GLY A 542 -8.88 -0.27 8.79
CA GLY A 542 -9.75 0.82 9.24
C GLY A 542 -11.15 0.76 8.62
N LEU A 543 -11.29 0.13 7.46
CA LEU A 543 -12.58 -0.14 6.80
C LEU A 543 -13.16 -1.52 7.18
N CYS A 544 -12.68 -2.14 8.25
CA CYS A 544 -13.17 -3.41 8.73
C CYS A 544 -13.51 -3.35 10.22
N ASN A 545 -14.50 -4.14 10.62
CA ASN A 545 -14.72 -4.49 12.02
C ASN A 545 -13.68 -5.53 12.44
N GLY A 546 -12.74 -5.14 13.31
CA GLY A 546 -11.79 -6.04 13.95
C GLY A 546 -12.47 -6.92 15.00
N LYS A 547 -13.07 -8.03 14.57
CA LYS A 547 -13.81 -8.94 15.46
C LYS A 547 -12.86 -9.89 16.20
N SER A 548 -12.84 -9.77 17.52
CA SER A 548 -12.15 -10.71 18.41
C SER A 548 -12.87 -12.05 18.47
N GLY A 549 -12.16 -13.12 18.11
CA GLY A 549 -12.62 -14.49 18.21
C GLY A 549 -11.81 -15.28 19.22
N THR A 550 -12.49 -15.99 20.12
CA THR A 550 -11.84 -16.97 21.00
C THR A 550 -12.48 -18.34 20.80
N LYS A 551 -11.66 -19.38 20.77
CA LYS A 551 -12.09 -20.76 20.60
C LYS A 551 -11.40 -21.62 21.63
N MET A 552 -12.11 -22.60 22.20
CA MET A 552 -11.46 -23.62 23.00
C MET A 552 -10.65 -24.54 22.08
N ARG A 553 -9.39 -24.83 22.43
CA ARG A 553 -8.68 -25.96 21.83
C ARG A 553 -9.46 -27.19 22.25
N LYS A 554 -9.95 -27.98 21.27
CA LYS A 554 -10.68 -29.22 21.52
C LYS A 554 -9.91 -30.00 22.60
N SER A 555 -10.50 -30.02 23.78
CA SER A 555 -10.04 -30.77 24.92
C SER A 555 -11.31 -31.17 25.63
N ASN A 556 -11.41 -32.45 25.98
CA ASN A 556 -12.52 -33.02 26.73
C ASN A 556 -12.66 -32.40 28.14
N LEU A 557 -12.08 -31.25 28.43
CA LEU A 557 -12.05 -30.59 29.74
C LEU A 557 -13.42 -30.07 30.19
N LEU A 558 -14.38 -29.83 29.30
CA LEU A 558 -15.78 -29.61 29.70
C LEU A 558 -16.39 -30.86 30.39
N SER A 559 -15.85 -32.06 30.18
CA SER A 559 -16.26 -33.25 30.94
C SER A 559 -15.77 -33.23 32.40
N ILE A 560 -14.72 -32.46 32.69
CA ILE A 560 -14.16 -32.33 34.05
C ILE A 560 -15.09 -31.49 34.93
N CYS A 561 -15.71 -30.43 34.38
CA CYS A 561 -16.73 -29.66 35.08
C CYS A 561 -18.07 -30.41 35.25
N ASN A 562 -18.35 -31.40 34.40
CA ASN A 562 -19.55 -32.26 34.52
C ASN A 562 -19.35 -33.50 35.42
N SER A 563 -18.15 -33.71 35.96
CA SER A 563 -17.83 -34.84 36.83
C SER A 563 -17.92 -34.63 38.37
N PRO A 564 -18.32 -33.48 38.96
CA PRO A 564 -18.57 -33.41 40.40
C PRO A 564 -19.83 -34.17 40.82
N GLY A 565 -20.84 -34.29 39.95
CA GLY A 565 -22.11 -34.96 40.25
C GLY A 565 -22.00 -36.47 40.36
N LYS A 566 -21.37 -37.12 39.38
CA LYS A 566 -21.24 -38.60 39.34
C LYS A 566 -20.38 -39.15 40.47
N ARG A 567 -19.25 -38.49 40.81
CA ARG A 567 -18.41 -38.94 41.94
C ARG A 567 -19.06 -38.77 43.31
N ARG A 568 -20.02 -37.84 43.45
CA ARG A 568 -20.74 -37.59 44.71
C ARG A 568 -21.89 -38.58 44.90
N GLU A 569 -22.55 -39.01 43.82
CA GLU A 569 -23.52 -40.11 43.85
C GLU A 569 -22.86 -41.47 44.05
N GLU A 570 -21.73 -41.74 43.38
CA GLU A 570 -20.98 -42.99 43.58
C GLU A 570 -20.41 -43.10 45.01
N ARG A 571 -19.93 -41.99 45.60
CA ARG A 571 -19.53 -41.96 47.02
C ARG A 571 -20.71 -42.16 47.95
N LYS A 572 -21.87 -41.53 47.70
CA LYS A 572 -23.08 -41.77 48.51
C LYS A 572 -23.53 -43.24 48.43
N ALA A 573 -23.58 -43.82 47.24
CA ALA A 573 -23.95 -45.23 47.03
C ALA A 573 -22.97 -46.22 47.72
N SER A 574 -21.68 -45.89 47.77
CA SER A 574 -20.67 -46.70 48.49
C SER A 574 -20.77 -46.60 50.01
N LEU A 575 -21.22 -45.45 50.54
CA LEU A 575 -21.44 -45.22 51.97
C LEU A 575 -22.72 -45.90 52.46
N THR A 576 -23.79 -45.93 51.64
CA THR A 576 -25.06 -46.60 52.00
C THR A 576 -24.94 -48.13 52.02
N LYS A 577 -24.04 -48.72 51.22
CA LYS A 577 -23.74 -50.17 51.27
C LYS A 577 -22.92 -50.59 52.48
N ARG A 578 -22.28 -49.66 53.20
CA ARG A 578 -21.45 -49.96 54.38
C ARG A 578 -22.22 -49.88 55.71
N THR A 579 -23.45 -49.36 55.69
CA THR A 579 -24.34 -49.26 56.86
C THR A 579 -25.42 -50.34 56.91
N GLN A 580 -25.39 -51.32 56.00
CA GLN A 580 -26.28 -52.49 56.01
C GLN A 580 -25.47 -53.77 56.27
N ASN A 581 -24.89 -53.89 57.48
CA ASN A 581 -24.64 -55.21 58.06
C ASN A 581 -24.49 -55.06 59.59
N PRO A 582 -25.52 -55.38 60.39
CA PRO A 582 -25.45 -55.35 61.84
C PRO A 582 -24.93 -56.70 62.34
N GLY A 583 -23.88 -56.70 63.16
CA GLY A 583 -23.34 -57.94 63.69
C GLY A 583 -22.28 -57.74 64.76
N ASN A 584 -22.76 -57.78 66.00
CA ASN A 584 -22.08 -58.30 67.20
C ASN A 584 -21.19 -57.39 68.07
N PHE A 585 -21.58 -57.41 69.37
CA PHE A 585 -20.84 -57.21 70.63
C PHE A 585 -20.93 -55.84 71.35
N PRO A 586 -20.89 -55.81 72.71
CA PRO A 586 -22.11 -55.66 73.54
C PRO A 586 -22.08 -54.43 74.47
N ALA A 587 -23.13 -54.32 75.29
CA ALA A 587 -23.54 -53.22 76.15
C ALA A 587 -22.60 -52.84 77.31
N THR A 588 -22.57 -51.55 77.65
CA THR A 588 -22.80 -50.99 79.01
C THR A 588 -22.98 -49.45 78.93
N SER A 589 -23.92 -48.90 79.71
CA SER A 589 -24.31 -47.49 79.86
C SER A 589 -23.77 -46.89 81.19
N PRO A 590 -24.09 -45.65 81.62
CA PRO A 590 -24.27 -44.35 80.93
C PRO A 590 -23.47 -43.17 81.58
N ASN A 591 -23.30 -42.04 80.85
CA ASN A 591 -22.90 -40.68 81.30
C ASN A 591 -21.53 -40.56 82.04
N GLU A 592 -20.70 -39.52 81.96
CA GLU A 592 -20.85 -38.08 81.66
C GLU A 592 -19.44 -37.46 81.49
N LEU A 593 -19.40 -36.21 81.01
CA LEU A 593 -18.33 -35.18 81.09
C LEU A 593 -17.09 -35.20 80.14
N ASP A 594 -17.19 -34.29 79.17
CA ASP A 594 -16.43 -33.03 79.04
C ASP A 594 -14.93 -32.94 78.70
N SER A 595 -14.72 -32.14 77.63
CA SER A 595 -13.71 -31.09 77.45
C SER A 595 -12.34 -31.38 76.78
N LYS A 596 -12.00 -30.43 75.89
CA LYS A 596 -10.67 -30.02 75.36
C LYS A 596 -9.97 -30.92 74.32
N THR A 597 -9.88 -30.46 73.06
CA THR A 597 -8.67 -29.81 72.48
C THR A 597 -8.77 -29.52 70.96
N SER A 598 -8.52 -28.25 70.62
CA SER A 598 -7.79 -27.68 69.48
C SER A 598 -7.61 -28.47 68.16
N ALA A 599 -8.09 -27.91 67.05
CA ALA A 599 -7.45 -28.02 65.73
C ALA A 599 -7.76 -26.79 64.83
N LYS A 600 -6.70 -26.19 64.26
CA LYS A 600 -6.66 -24.98 63.41
C LYS A 600 -7.39 -25.14 62.05
N PRO A 601 -7.92 -24.06 61.44
CA PRO A 601 -8.45 -24.10 60.07
C PRO A 601 -7.36 -23.83 59.02
N THR A 602 -7.45 -24.53 57.90
CA THR A 602 -6.56 -24.44 56.74
C THR A 602 -6.90 -23.27 55.82
N LYS A 603 -5.86 -22.76 55.13
CA LYS A 603 -5.71 -21.47 54.43
C LYS A 603 -6.64 -21.18 53.23
N THR A 604 -7.71 -21.93 53.02
CA THR A 604 -8.58 -21.80 51.82
C THR A 604 -9.91 -21.11 52.11
N THR A 605 -10.28 -20.95 53.38
CA THR A 605 -11.57 -20.34 53.80
C THR A 605 -11.48 -18.82 54.07
N LEU A 606 -10.28 -18.23 53.99
CA LEU A 606 -10.06 -16.78 54.23
C LEU A 606 -10.08 -15.93 52.95
N LEU A 607 -9.70 -16.49 51.80
CA LEU A 607 -9.62 -15.75 50.53
C LEU A 607 -10.99 -15.46 49.89
N HIS A 608 -12.00 -16.27 50.18
CA HIS A 608 -13.35 -16.04 49.66
C HIS A 608 -14.16 -15.00 50.44
N ARG A 609 -13.72 -14.58 51.64
CA ARG A 609 -14.41 -13.55 52.44
C ARG A 609 -13.86 -12.14 52.24
N GLU A 610 -12.59 -11.99 51.85
CA GLU A 610 -12.00 -10.67 51.57
C GLU A 610 -12.33 -10.13 50.17
N GLN A 611 -12.68 -11.01 49.23
CA GLN A 611 -12.96 -10.62 47.85
C GLN A 611 -14.39 -10.12 47.64
N ASP A 612 -15.34 -10.56 48.47
CA ASP A 612 -16.72 -10.08 48.46
C ASP A 612 -16.87 -8.73 49.20
N GLN A 613 -16.02 -8.42 50.19
CA GLN A 613 -16.01 -7.10 50.87
C GLN A 613 -15.33 -5.98 50.05
N ALA A 614 -14.44 -6.32 49.11
CA ALA A 614 -13.77 -5.35 48.25
C ALA A 614 -14.62 -4.86 47.07
N ASN A 615 -15.63 -5.64 46.64
CA ASN A 615 -16.51 -5.25 45.52
C ASN A 615 -17.66 -4.33 45.93
N ASP A 616 -18.16 -4.44 47.16
CA ASP A 616 -19.23 -3.56 47.68
C ASP A 616 -18.73 -2.15 48.08
N SER A 617 -17.42 -1.97 48.28
CA SER A 617 -16.81 -0.67 48.63
C SER A 617 -16.42 0.18 47.42
N LEU A 618 -16.40 -0.40 46.21
CA LEU A 618 -16.03 0.30 44.96
C LEU A 618 -17.22 0.90 44.20
N GLN A 619 -18.46 0.52 44.50
CA GLN A 619 -19.65 1.07 43.84
C GLN A 619 -20.22 2.37 44.47
N ASN A 620 -19.71 2.83 45.62
CA ASN A 620 -20.30 3.98 46.34
C ASN A 620 -19.51 5.31 46.28
N ASN A 621 -18.47 5.45 45.45
CA ASN A 621 -17.61 6.65 45.48
C ASN A 621 -17.29 7.30 44.11
N LEU A 622 -18.25 7.38 43.19
CA LEU A 622 -18.11 8.25 42.00
C LEU A 622 -19.41 8.98 41.67
N SER A 623 -19.70 10.00 42.48
CA SER A 623 -20.53 11.15 42.08
C SER A 623 -19.91 12.43 42.67
N LEU A 624 -19.77 13.47 41.83
CA LEU A 624 -19.46 14.89 42.11
C LEU A 624 -18.08 15.43 41.69
N SER A 625 -18.11 16.04 40.49
CA SER A 625 -17.67 17.40 40.12
C SER A 625 -16.41 18.08 40.69
N SER A 626 -15.68 18.66 39.73
CA SER A 626 -15.17 20.05 39.67
C SER A 626 -13.71 20.37 40.06
N SER A 627 -13.01 20.96 39.08
CA SER A 627 -12.02 22.06 39.14
C SER A 627 -10.60 21.87 39.72
N ASN A 628 -9.66 22.35 38.90
CA ASN A 628 -8.36 23.00 39.18
C ASN A 628 -7.09 22.17 39.51
N THR A 629 -6.24 22.12 38.48
CA THR A 629 -4.79 22.43 38.42
C THR A 629 -3.95 22.39 39.71
N VAL A 630 -2.93 21.52 39.77
CA VAL A 630 -1.62 21.79 40.39
C VAL A 630 -0.51 20.92 39.72
N ASN A 631 0.58 21.58 39.30
CA ASN A 631 1.87 21.03 38.87
C ASN A 631 2.61 20.34 40.01
N LEU A 632 3.38 19.27 39.75
CA LEU A 632 4.62 19.01 40.50
C LEU A 632 5.65 18.25 39.65
N ARG A 633 6.80 18.90 39.56
CA ARG A 633 8.09 18.57 38.92
C ARG A 633 8.99 18.00 40.00
N LEU A 634 9.80 16.98 39.72
CA LEU A 634 11.00 16.68 40.51
C LEU A 634 12.12 16.13 39.61
N ASP A 635 13.23 16.86 39.65
CA ASP A 635 14.51 16.71 38.94
C ASP A 635 15.52 15.85 39.74
N LEU A 636 16.27 15.04 38.99
CA LEU A 636 17.74 14.79 38.98
C LEU A 636 18.59 14.55 40.25
N GLY A 637 19.46 13.55 40.13
CA GLY A 637 20.82 13.45 40.72
C GLY A 637 21.50 12.15 40.24
N SER A 638 22.36 12.15 39.21
CA SER A 638 23.81 12.50 39.14
C SER A 638 24.77 11.40 39.63
N GLY A 639 25.69 10.96 38.74
CA GLY A 639 26.79 10.04 39.05
C GLY A 639 27.47 9.47 37.80
N SER A 640 28.63 10.03 37.44
CA SER A 640 29.49 9.69 36.29
C SER A 640 30.50 8.57 36.61
N LEU A 641 30.87 7.72 35.63
CA LEU A 641 32.25 7.49 35.17
C LEU A 641 32.39 6.27 34.21
N ALA A 642 32.94 6.55 33.03
CA ALA A 642 34.01 5.85 32.27
C ALA A 642 34.04 4.31 32.07
N GLY A 643 34.28 3.90 30.80
CA GLY A 643 35.08 2.71 30.44
C GLY A 643 34.42 1.65 29.55
N SER A 644 34.84 1.56 28.27
CA SER A 644 34.68 0.42 27.33
C SER A 644 35.48 -0.82 27.82
N PRO A 645 35.37 -2.10 27.34
CA PRO A 645 34.75 -2.68 26.12
C PRO A 645 33.98 -4.03 26.33
N HIS A 646 33.36 -4.60 25.28
CA HIS A 646 33.61 -5.99 24.78
C HIS A 646 32.47 -6.63 23.97
N VAL A 647 32.81 -6.95 22.72
CA VAL A 647 32.32 -8.11 21.98
C VAL A 647 33.04 -9.33 22.55
N SER A 648 32.38 -10.10 23.42
CA SER A 648 32.83 -11.46 23.80
C SER A 648 31.74 -12.38 24.39
N ASP A 649 30.52 -11.91 24.68
CA ASP A 649 29.50 -12.74 25.35
C ASP A 649 28.55 -13.54 24.45
N LEU A 650 28.67 -13.42 23.11
CA LEU A 650 27.87 -14.23 22.17
C LEU A 650 28.55 -15.54 21.76
N THR A 651 29.87 -15.66 21.95
CA THR A 651 30.62 -16.88 21.59
C THR A 651 30.53 -17.96 22.67
N ALA A 652 30.33 -17.56 23.94
CA ALA A 652 30.15 -18.49 25.06
C ALA A 652 28.78 -19.18 25.05
N VAL A 653 27.75 -18.51 24.53
CA VAL A 653 26.38 -19.05 24.43
C VAL A 653 26.26 -20.05 23.28
N VAL A 654 26.99 -19.84 22.18
CA VAL A 654 27.01 -20.78 21.06
C VAL A 654 27.84 -22.03 21.39
N ALA A 655 28.99 -21.90 22.08
CA ALA A 655 29.80 -23.06 22.48
C ALA A 655 29.10 -23.98 23.50
N SER A 656 28.29 -23.42 24.41
CA SER A 656 27.47 -24.19 25.38
C SER A 656 26.37 -25.01 24.70
N LEU A 657 25.79 -24.50 23.61
CA LEU A 657 24.74 -25.19 22.85
C LEU A 657 25.30 -26.32 21.98
N THR A 658 26.53 -26.19 21.48
CA THR A 658 27.20 -27.24 20.69
C THR A 658 27.68 -28.40 21.56
N ASP A 659 28.17 -28.14 22.78
CA ASP A 659 28.62 -29.20 23.72
C ASP A 659 27.44 -30.02 24.29
N SER A 660 26.26 -29.39 24.43
CA SER A 660 25.02 -30.07 24.84
C SER A 660 24.44 -30.98 23.73
N ALA A 661 24.69 -30.64 22.46
CA ALA A 661 24.28 -31.45 21.31
C ALA A 661 25.20 -32.66 21.07
N GLN A 662 26.49 -32.58 21.46
CA GLN A 662 27.41 -33.72 21.35
C GLN A 662 27.22 -34.76 22.47
N ARG A 663 26.87 -34.35 23.70
CA ARG A 663 26.65 -35.27 24.84
C ARG A 663 25.38 -36.13 24.75
N SER A 664 24.46 -35.86 23.81
CA SER A 664 23.27 -36.68 23.59
C SER A 664 23.51 -37.90 22.66
N THR A 665 24.72 -38.05 22.11
CA THR A 665 25.05 -39.15 21.17
C THR A 665 25.80 -40.33 21.79
N THR A 666 26.09 -40.31 23.10
CA THR A 666 26.71 -41.44 23.81
C THR A 666 25.95 -41.75 25.09
N GLY A 667 24.84 -42.49 24.99
CA GLY A 667 24.08 -42.94 26.16
C GLY A 667 22.84 -43.72 25.77
N SER A 668 22.90 -45.04 25.93
CA SER A 668 21.91 -46.04 25.52
C SER A 668 20.52 -45.86 26.14
N GLY A 669 19.47 -45.99 25.32
CA GLY A 669 18.18 -46.58 25.72
C GLY A 669 16.97 -45.64 25.73
N ALA A 670 16.35 -45.38 24.56
CA ALA A 670 14.91 -45.13 24.42
C ALA A 670 14.49 -45.17 22.93
N SER A 671 13.28 -45.64 22.68
CA SER A 671 12.66 -46.01 21.40
C SER A 671 12.80 -45.03 20.22
N GLY A 672 13.19 -45.55 19.06
CA GLY A 672 13.32 -44.82 17.80
C GLY A 672 11.98 -44.43 17.17
N GLY A 673 11.83 -43.13 16.88
CA GLY A 673 10.68 -42.54 16.18
C GLY A 673 10.86 -41.05 15.88
N ASP A 674 11.49 -40.29 16.77
CA ASP A 674 11.52 -38.81 16.68
C ASP A 674 12.84 -38.19 16.19
N VAL A 675 13.92 -38.98 16.03
CA VAL A 675 15.22 -38.45 15.54
C VAL A 675 15.31 -38.46 14.00
N SER A 676 14.55 -39.32 13.31
CA SER A 676 14.54 -39.38 11.84
C SER A 676 13.78 -38.23 11.18
N VAL A 677 12.76 -37.67 11.84
CA VAL A 677 11.92 -36.58 11.30
C VAL A 677 12.66 -35.24 11.32
N LEU A 678 13.47 -34.98 12.35
CA LEU A 678 14.23 -33.73 12.46
C LEU A 678 15.43 -33.72 11.48
N ALA A 679 16.12 -34.86 11.32
CA ALA A 679 17.18 -35.00 10.32
C ALA A 679 16.64 -34.92 8.89
N ALA A 680 15.46 -35.49 8.61
CA ALA A 680 14.78 -35.37 7.32
C ALA A 680 14.33 -33.93 7.03
N SER A 681 13.84 -33.19 8.03
CA SER A 681 13.42 -31.79 7.87
C SER A 681 14.61 -30.87 7.58
N ILE A 682 15.75 -31.07 8.26
CA ILE A 682 16.97 -30.30 8.02
C ILE A 682 17.57 -30.62 6.65
N ALA A 683 17.52 -31.88 6.21
CA ALA A 683 17.96 -32.28 4.87
C ALA A 683 17.04 -31.71 3.77
N LEU A 684 15.71 -31.69 3.98
CA LEU A 684 14.73 -31.10 3.07
C LEU A 684 14.85 -29.57 2.97
N ASP A 685 15.10 -28.89 4.08
CA ASP A 685 15.32 -27.44 4.10
C ASP A 685 16.65 -27.07 3.43
N SER A 686 17.70 -27.87 3.63
CA SER A 686 19.00 -27.69 2.95
C SER A 686 18.90 -27.94 1.44
N LEU A 687 18.12 -28.95 1.02
CA LEU A 687 17.87 -29.24 -0.40
C LEU A 687 17.00 -28.15 -1.05
N SER A 688 16.00 -27.62 -0.31
CA SER A 688 15.16 -26.50 -0.74
C SER A 688 15.97 -25.22 -0.94
N LEU A 689 16.90 -24.91 -0.02
CA LEU A 689 17.81 -23.77 -0.15
C LEU A 689 18.80 -23.93 -1.31
N ALA A 690 19.34 -25.12 -1.54
CA ALA A 690 20.23 -25.39 -2.66
C ALA A 690 19.52 -25.27 -4.02
N VAL A 691 18.31 -25.81 -4.15
CA VAL A 691 17.48 -25.70 -5.36
C VAL A 691 17.05 -24.25 -5.59
N THR A 692 16.69 -23.51 -4.55
CA THR A 692 16.30 -22.10 -4.67
C THR A 692 17.49 -21.23 -5.08
N SER A 693 18.70 -21.48 -4.55
CA SER A 693 19.93 -20.78 -4.96
C SER A 693 20.27 -21.02 -6.43
N GLU A 694 20.11 -22.26 -6.89
CA GLU A 694 20.47 -22.62 -8.28
C GLU A 694 19.43 -22.11 -9.28
N VAL A 695 18.15 -22.09 -8.91
CA VAL A 695 17.08 -21.44 -9.69
C VAL A 695 17.30 -19.93 -9.78
N VAL A 696 17.73 -19.27 -8.69
CA VAL A 696 18.04 -17.83 -8.72
C VAL A 696 19.27 -17.54 -9.59
N ARG A 697 20.33 -18.36 -9.53
CA ARG A 697 21.50 -18.24 -10.41
C ARG A 697 21.15 -18.46 -11.87
N THR A 698 20.33 -19.46 -12.18
CA THR A 698 19.92 -19.79 -13.54
C THR A 698 18.97 -18.72 -14.11
N THR A 699 18.08 -18.17 -13.29
CA THR A 699 17.18 -17.06 -13.67
C THR A 699 17.98 -15.78 -13.96
N ALA A 700 19.03 -15.50 -13.18
CA ALA A 700 19.94 -14.38 -13.44
C ALA A 700 20.76 -14.58 -14.73
N LEU A 701 21.16 -15.81 -15.04
CA LEU A 701 21.88 -16.14 -16.28
C LEU A 701 20.97 -16.01 -17.52
N VAL A 702 19.72 -16.47 -17.43
CA VAL A 702 18.71 -16.36 -18.50
C VAL A 702 18.29 -14.90 -18.73
N ALA A 703 18.18 -14.10 -17.66
CA ALA A 703 17.93 -12.67 -17.78
C ALA A 703 19.09 -11.92 -18.46
N SER A 704 20.33 -12.36 -18.21
CA SER A 704 21.53 -11.77 -18.82
C SER A 704 21.72 -12.16 -20.29
N LEU A 705 21.27 -13.36 -20.69
CA LEU A 705 21.28 -13.81 -22.09
C LEU A 705 20.16 -13.15 -22.91
N SER A 706 18.98 -12.92 -22.29
CA SER A 706 17.83 -12.23 -22.92
C SER A 706 18.12 -10.76 -23.25
N THR A 707 18.85 -10.07 -22.36
CA THR A 707 19.28 -8.68 -22.59
C THR A 707 20.36 -8.57 -23.66
N ALA A 708 21.25 -9.56 -23.79
CA ALA A 708 22.23 -9.62 -24.88
C ALA A 708 21.56 -9.84 -26.25
N THR A 709 20.59 -10.74 -26.36
CA THR A 709 19.84 -10.97 -27.61
C THR A 709 18.92 -9.80 -28.03
N SER A 710 18.46 -9.00 -27.07
CA SER A 710 17.68 -7.78 -27.35
C SER A 710 18.55 -6.59 -27.78
N ALA A 711 19.85 -6.62 -27.48
CA ALA A 711 20.81 -5.63 -27.95
C ALA A 711 21.28 -5.92 -29.38
N GLU A 712 21.44 -7.20 -29.75
CA GLU A 712 21.79 -7.62 -31.12
C GLU A 712 20.61 -7.46 -32.12
N SER A 713 19.36 -7.68 -31.69
CA SER A 713 18.19 -7.48 -32.56
C SER A 713 17.87 -6.00 -32.84
N ARG A 714 18.37 -5.08 -32.01
CA ARG A 714 18.27 -3.62 -32.22
C ARG A 714 19.39 -3.06 -33.09
N ALA A 715 20.52 -3.76 -33.22
CA ALA A 715 21.61 -3.38 -34.11
C ALA A 715 21.42 -3.90 -35.55
N GLY A 716 20.55 -4.91 -35.75
CA GLY A 716 20.28 -5.51 -37.06
C GLY A 716 19.14 -4.89 -37.88
N SER A 717 18.43 -3.87 -37.37
CA SER A 717 17.28 -3.24 -38.05
C SER A 717 17.50 -1.80 -38.52
N GLU A 718 18.70 -1.26 -38.35
CA GLU A 718 19.12 0.04 -38.92
C GLU A 718 20.20 -0.16 -39.98
N GLY A 719 19.85 -0.75 -41.12
CA GLY A 719 20.83 -1.05 -42.16
C GLY A 719 20.31 -1.72 -43.42
N ALA A 720 19.16 -1.32 -43.97
CA ALA A 720 18.79 -1.65 -45.35
C ALA A 720 17.64 -0.75 -45.83
N GLY A 721 17.93 0.16 -46.76
CA GLY A 721 16.89 1.00 -47.36
C GLY A 721 17.46 2.09 -48.26
N GLY A 722 18.12 1.68 -49.34
CA GLY A 722 18.56 2.60 -50.38
C GLY A 722 18.33 2.04 -51.78
N THR A 723 17.67 2.86 -52.60
CA THR A 723 17.79 3.06 -54.07
C THR A 723 16.73 2.49 -55.02
N GLY A 724 16.24 3.43 -55.86
CA GLY A 724 15.73 3.27 -57.23
C GLY A 724 14.22 3.46 -57.39
N SER A 725 13.65 4.22 -58.34
CA SER A 725 14.07 5.27 -59.28
C SER A 725 12.78 5.78 -59.98
N ASP A 726 12.86 6.96 -60.63
CA ASP A 726 11.98 7.47 -61.71
C ASP A 726 10.57 7.99 -61.29
N ASP A 727 9.99 9.09 -61.80
CA ASP A 727 10.38 10.08 -62.80
C ASP A 727 9.45 11.33 -62.72
N THR A 728 9.90 12.42 -63.34
CA THR A 728 9.15 13.62 -63.82
C THR A 728 8.64 14.72 -62.87
N GLY A 729 9.13 15.95 -63.13
CA GLY A 729 8.26 17.15 -63.14
C GLY A 729 8.79 18.42 -62.48
N SER A 730 9.62 19.18 -63.21
CA SER A 730 9.77 20.67 -63.27
C SER A 730 8.95 21.53 -62.27
N THR A 731 9.50 22.55 -61.59
CA THR A 731 10.05 23.81 -62.18
C THR A 731 10.72 24.68 -61.09
N ASP A 732 11.88 25.28 -61.41
CA ASP A 732 12.28 26.71 -61.24
C ASP A 732 11.89 27.50 -59.97
N THR A 733 12.71 28.34 -59.34
CA THR A 733 13.96 29.08 -59.71
C THR A 733 14.59 29.71 -58.45
N GLY A 734 15.92 29.92 -58.48
CA GLY A 734 16.69 31.05 -57.91
C GLY A 734 16.89 31.09 -56.38
N GLY A 735 18.09 30.85 -55.82
CA GLY A 735 19.32 31.68 -55.91
C GLY A 735 19.44 32.54 -54.63
N THR A 736 20.56 32.74 -53.92
CA THR A 736 22.00 32.59 -54.17
C THR A 736 22.77 32.80 -52.86
N GLY A 737 23.88 32.06 -52.68
CA GLY A 737 25.15 32.48 -52.03
C GLY A 737 25.22 32.48 -50.49
N SER A 738 26.38 32.33 -49.83
CA SER A 738 27.70 31.81 -50.18
C SER A 738 28.60 31.94 -48.93
N GLY A 739 29.39 30.90 -48.63
CA GLY A 739 30.66 30.97 -47.87
C GLY A 739 30.58 30.88 -46.33
N ALA A 740 31.58 30.36 -45.61
CA ALA A 740 32.80 29.61 -45.90
C ALA A 740 33.43 29.20 -44.55
N GLY A 741 34.21 28.11 -44.52
CA GLY A 741 35.21 27.80 -43.47
C GLY A 741 34.83 26.65 -42.51
N ALA A 742 35.11 25.37 -42.78
CA ALA A 742 36.40 24.65 -42.83
C ALA A 742 37.00 24.31 -41.45
N GLY A 743 37.22 23.01 -41.21
CA GLY A 743 37.95 22.48 -40.04
C GLY A 743 37.83 20.95 -39.90
N GLN A 744 38.67 20.23 -40.63
CA GLN A 744 38.87 18.76 -40.58
C GLN A 744 39.31 18.27 -39.19
N VAL A 745 38.90 17.05 -38.81
CA VAL A 745 39.81 16.04 -38.24
C VAL A 745 39.36 14.65 -38.71
N ALA A 746 40.29 13.91 -39.31
CA ALA A 746 40.18 12.49 -39.62
C ALA A 746 41.02 11.69 -38.62
N ASP A 747 40.54 10.48 -38.36
CA ASP A 747 41.28 9.21 -38.22
C ASP A 747 42.18 8.96 -37.01
N LEU A 748 41.93 7.85 -36.29
CA LEU A 748 42.77 6.64 -36.40
C LEU A 748 42.30 5.53 -35.46
N THR A 749 42.13 4.36 -36.06
CA THR A 749 41.85 3.05 -35.49
C THR A 749 43.15 2.28 -35.21
N ALA A 750 43.09 1.32 -34.27
CA ALA A 750 43.95 0.14 -34.17
C ALA A 750 43.01 -1.02 -33.76
N GLY A 751 42.78 -2.07 -34.56
CA GLY A 751 43.70 -3.17 -34.90
C GLY A 751 43.61 -4.23 -33.78
N VAL A 752 43.34 -5.53 -33.93
CA VAL A 752 43.72 -6.58 -34.91
C VAL A 752 42.88 -7.82 -34.50
N ALA A 753 42.04 -8.46 -35.33
CA ALA A 753 42.23 -9.45 -36.41
C ALA A 753 42.24 -10.95 -36.01
N LEU A 754 41.83 -11.77 -36.99
CA LEU A 754 41.87 -13.25 -37.16
C LEU A 754 40.59 -13.99 -36.74
N GLY A 755 39.94 -14.82 -37.58
CA GLY A 755 40.29 -15.32 -38.90
C GLY A 755 39.13 -16.10 -39.54
N SER A 756 39.22 -16.20 -40.86
CA SER A 756 38.25 -16.69 -41.86
C SER A 756 38.00 -18.20 -41.88
N GLY A 757 36.79 -18.59 -42.30
CA GLY A 757 36.47 -19.91 -42.85
C GLY A 757 35.26 -19.83 -43.78
N SER A 758 35.51 -19.93 -45.09
CA SER A 758 34.53 -19.89 -46.19
C SER A 758 33.86 -21.25 -46.42
N GLY A 759 32.55 -21.25 -46.71
CA GLY A 759 31.82 -22.39 -47.24
C GLY A 759 30.52 -21.93 -47.90
N THR A 760 30.46 -22.02 -49.23
CA THR A 760 29.32 -21.75 -50.11
C THR A 760 28.26 -22.84 -50.02
N GLY A 761 26.97 -22.49 -50.04
CA GLY A 761 25.88 -23.45 -50.24
C GLY A 761 24.49 -22.83 -50.03
N ASP A 762 23.87 -22.46 -51.16
CA ASP A 762 22.45 -22.47 -51.51
C ASP A 762 21.38 -21.89 -50.57
N ALA A 763 20.61 -20.98 -51.16
CA ALA A 763 19.40 -20.38 -50.64
C ALA A 763 18.21 -21.35 -50.73
N GLU A 764 17.54 -21.60 -49.61
CA GLU A 764 16.11 -21.88 -49.57
C GLU A 764 15.45 -20.96 -48.54
N GLY A 765 14.42 -20.25 -48.99
CA GLY A 765 13.60 -19.39 -48.16
C GLY A 765 12.80 -20.21 -47.16
N GLY A 766 13.00 -19.92 -45.87
CA GLY A 766 12.19 -20.43 -44.78
C GLY A 766 12.01 -19.34 -43.73
N THR A 767 10.82 -18.76 -43.64
CA THR A 767 10.39 -17.98 -42.47
C THR A 767 10.39 -18.88 -41.24
N VAL A 768 11.37 -18.71 -40.35
CA VAL A 768 11.41 -19.38 -39.05
C VAL A 768 10.61 -18.53 -38.06
N SER A 769 9.40 -18.98 -37.74
CA SER A 769 8.69 -18.56 -36.53
C SER A 769 9.38 -19.23 -35.33
N LEU A 770 10.14 -18.46 -34.55
CA LEU A 770 10.69 -18.90 -33.28
C LEU A 770 9.57 -18.92 -32.23
N ASP A 771 8.97 -20.09 -32.03
CA ASP A 771 8.06 -20.34 -30.92
C ASP A 771 8.88 -20.47 -29.62
N VAL A 772 8.83 -19.42 -28.79
CA VAL A 772 9.57 -19.28 -27.52
C VAL A 772 9.19 -20.37 -26.51
N THR A 773 8.12 -21.13 -26.77
CA THR A 773 7.70 -22.25 -25.92
C THR A 773 8.52 -23.53 -26.13
N ASP A 774 9.07 -23.79 -27.33
CA ASP A 774 9.87 -25.01 -27.60
C ASP A 774 11.28 -24.91 -27.00
N THR A 775 11.91 -23.73 -27.01
CA THR A 775 13.25 -23.52 -26.44
C THR A 775 13.25 -23.65 -24.92
N THR A 776 12.16 -23.20 -24.26
CA THR A 776 12.01 -23.32 -22.80
C THR A 776 11.76 -24.79 -22.39
N ALA A 777 11.03 -25.55 -23.21
CA ALA A 777 10.80 -26.98 -23.01
C ALA A 777 12.07 -27.81 -23.23
N ARG A 778 12.89 -27.48 -24.24
CA ARG A 778 14.17 -28.17 -24.51
C ARG A 778 15.24 -27.88 -23.46
N VAL A 779 15.30 -26.65 -22.92
CA VAL A 779 16.18 -26.30 -21.80
C VAL A 779 15.74 -27.01 -20.52
N ALA A 780 14.43 -27.16 -20.27
CA ALA A 780 13.93 -27.95 -19.15
C ALA A 780 14.24 -29.46 -19.29
N LEU A 781 14.20 -30.01 -20.52
CA LEU A 781 14.59 -31.40 -20.81
C LEU A 781 16.09 -31.65 -20.68
N LEU A 782 16.94 -30.68 -21.07
CA LEU A 782 18.40 -30.73 -20.87
C LEU A 782 18.78 -30.63 -19.38
N LEU A 783 18.06 -29.80 -18.60
CA LEU A 783 18.25 -29.70 -17.15
C LEU A 783 17.77 -30.97 -16.41
N LEU A 784 16.73 -31.64 -16.91
CA LEU A 784 16.29 -32.95 -16.40
C LEU A 784 17.26 -34.08 -16.79
N GLY A 785 17.95 -33.96 -17.93
CA GLY A 785 19.01 -34.88 -18.34
C GLY A 785 20.30 -34.76 -17.52
N ALA A 786 20.65 -33.55 -17.07
CA ALA A 786 21.83 -33.29 -16.24
C ALA A 786 21.67 -33.75 -14.77
N ALA A 787 20.44 -33.94 -14.30
CA ALA A 787 20.12 -34.37 -12.92
C ALA A 787 20.06 -35.91 -12.73
N GLY A 788 20.45 -36.71 -13.72
CA GLY A 788 20.74 -38.13 -13.50
C GLY A 788 19.55 -39.04 -13.12
N LEU A 789 18.32 -38.74 -13.56
CA LEU A 789 17.19 -39.68 -13.44
C LEU A 789 16.76 -40.22 -14.81
N ARG A 790 17.41 -41.31 -15.27
CA ARG A 790 17.03 -42.03 -16.50
C ARG A 790 15.69 -42.78 -16.42
N ALA A 791 15.05 -42.88 -15.24
CA ALA A 791 13.83 -43.68 -15.07
C ALA A 791 12.50 -42.91 -15.30
N SER A 792 12.53 -41.58 -15.39
CA SER A 792 11.30 -40.75 -15.39
C SER A 792 10.83 -40.32 -16.78
N VAL A 793 11.67 -40.47 -17.81
CA VAL A 793 11.37 -40.03 -19.18
C VAL A 793 10.28 -40.91 -19.82
N GLY A 794 10.29 -42.21 -19.56
CA GLY A 794 9.29 -43.15 -20.12
C GLY A 794 7.85 -42.90 -19.66
N LEU A 795 7.65 -42.39 -18.44
CA LEU A 795 6.32 -42.12 -17.89
C LEU A 795 5.70 -40.83 -18.49
N VAL A 796 6.54 -39.83 -18.77
CA VAL A 796 6.13 -38.55 -19.34
C VAL A 796 5.86 -38.68 -20.84
N SER A 797 6.66 -39.46 -21.56
CA SER A 797 6.39 -39.81 -22.97
C SER A 797 5.10 -40.63 -23.12
N GLY A 798 4.78 -41.51 -22.17
CA GLY A 798 3.53 -42.27 -22.15
C GLY A 798 2.29 -41.42 -21.87
N LEU A 799 2.41 -40.40 -20.99
CA LEU A 799 1.31 -39.47 -20.70
C LEU A 799 1.04 -38.50 -21.86
N LEU A 800 2.09 -38.01 -22.53
CA LEU A 800 1.95 -37.15 -23.71
C LEU A 800 1.32 -37.91 -24.89
N ALA A 801 1.73 -39.16 -25.13
CA ALA A 801 1.10 -40.01 -26.15
C ALA A 801 -0.37 -40.35 -25.84
N ALA A 802 -0.77 -40.37 -24.56
CA ALA A 802 -2.16 -40.56 -24.15
C ALA A 802 -3.00 -39.27 -24.34
N VAL A 803 -2.42 -38.10 -24.09
CA VAL A 803 -3.08 -36.79 -24.29
C VAL A 803 -3.25 -36.48 -25.79
N GLU A 804 -2.28 -36.86 -26.62
CA GLU A 804 -2.33 -36.68 -28.07
C GLU A 804 -3.36 -37.61 -28.73
N ARG A 805 -3.59 -38.81 -28.17
CA ARG A 805 -4.69 -39.72 -28.59
C ARG A 805 -6.08 -39.24 -28.15
N CYS A 806 -6.19 -38.48 -27.06
CA CYS A 806 -7.46 -37.92 -26.61
C CYS A 806 -7.93 -36.70 -27.44
N GLN A 807 -7.03 -36.04 -28.18
CA GLN A 807 -7.40 -34.89 -29.01
C GLN A 807 -7.96 -35.26 -30.40
N ASN A 808 -7.82 -36.51 -30.85
CA ASN A 808 -8.28 -36.98 -32.16
C ASN A 808 -9.32 -38.12 -32.08
N GLY A 809 -10.51 -37.82 -31.54
CA GLY A 809 -11.78 -38.47 -31.93
C GLY A 809 -12.18 -39.85 -31.37
N SER A 810 -13.42 -39.87 -30.83
CA SER A 810 -14.41 -40.98 -30.73
C SER A 810 -14.33 -42.04 -29.58
N ILE A 811 -15.22 -41.84 -28.57
CA ILE A 811 -16.06 -42.81 -27.79
C ILE A 811 -15.36 -44.09 -27.25
N ALA A 812 -15.35 -44.44 -25.94
CA ALA A 812 -16.51 -44.84 -25.14
C ALA A 812 -16.21 -44.89 -23.62
N VAL A 813 -17.27 -44.72 -22.83
CA VAL A 813 -17.39 -44.91 -21.38
C VAL A 813 -17.05 -46.35 -20.96
N VAL A 814 -16.22 -46.52 -19.92
CA VAL A 814 -16.51 -47.25 -18.66
C VAL A 814 -15.72 -46.59 -17.53
#